data_AF-A0A960LUF2-F1
#
_entry.id   AF-A0A960LUF2-F1
#
_cell.length_a   1.000
_cell.length_b   1.000
_cell.length_c   1.000
_cell.angle_alpha   90.00
_cell.angle_beta   90.00
_cell.angle_gamma   90.00
#
_symmetry.space_group_name_H-M   'P 1'
#
loop_
_entity.id
_entity.type
_entity.pdbx_description
1 polymer ?
#
loop_
_entity_poly.entity_id
_entity_poly.type
_entity_poly.pdbx_seq_one_letter_code
_entity_poly.pdbx_strand_id
1 'polypeptide(L)'
;MSTVHPLYIPTPYQEAADHGRVLLRDGSTGLLRPATPEDQTLLAAFFDRLSPQSRRLRFFSESGPTPEIIADLCANDQPARQQTLLVLRKERTNWHVVASGSYLALRDGAAEFAVAVDDGFQGKGIGGILLERLAVLAVAHGFTRFIAETHPTNKGMLDVFRSSGFQCRETMEDGLVHIELAVTPGEASIQHSDRRDRIFTKASIRPLFYPGSVAVVGASKEPGQIGRRILEGLIRQHFTGPVYPVNPNSRVVFSMKAYPTVQAIGEPVDLAILAVPHEQMPGVIQDCAASGVRAVIVVSTGYAETGDPEGRKRQDTLLDDVRGAGMRMVGPNCFGVINADPEIRLHASFAPTHPKPGKLAVSSQSGALGLALLQFAKAKNLGLAQFISMGNKADVTGNDLLYFWEDEPRVGVILLYLESFGNPRRFSRIARHVSRRKPIICVKSGRHRASEQAALEERAVAGLFRQTGILRAETLESMMDIAALLSTQPLPGGRRVSILTNSHGAGVLSADACAAQELEVTGGGAFSARIEPDDYRDRAESLMNSNETDAVLVLHAPIHEDRSSEILAALARALANSGNPKPLIAVMLSDQVPTGVAEHDLANIPCCRDPETAAQALAASATYAAWLARPVGMIPQFDDVRREEALAAAKALPEFPEPHAFEVILHHMGISTQPGQETPYPLTAGITQHPLFGPVLQVQEGGFIDHRIFPLTDTESQDLTEALIGVSRQISSAHRNALAELMLRLSLLSEEIPDLLHLTLRIAPCTADPEKLACTPIGVSMRTIS
;
A
#
# COMPACT_ATOMS: atom_id res chain seq x y z
N MET A 1 -9.69 -31.13 -9.14
CA MET A 1 -8.84 -30.47 -8.13
C MET A 1 -7.79 -29.70 -8.90
N SER A 2 -8.09 -28.43 -9.16
CA SER A 2 -7.31 -27.55 -10.02
C SER A 2 -6.34 -26.78 -9.15
N THR A 3 -5.04 -26.91 -9.43
CA THR A 3 -3.99 -26.21 -8.72
C THR A 3 -4.15 -24.70 -8.87
N VAL A 4 -4.07 -24.01 -7.73
CA VAL A 4 -4.24 -22.57 -7.58
C VAL A 4 -2.94 -21.88 -8.02
N HIS A 5 -3.04 -20.96 -8.99
CA HIS A 5 -1.89 -20.28 -9.58
C HIS A 5 -2.17 -18.78 -9.75
N PRO A 6 -1.53 -17.87 -8.98
CA PRO A 6 -1.59 -16.43 -9.23
C PRO A 6 -1.02 -16.05 -10.61
N LEU A 7 -1.91 -15.60 -11.49
CA LEU A 7 -1.55 -14.82 -12.68
C LEU A 7 -1.49 -13.35 -12.31
N TYR A 8 -0.29 -12.76 -12.32
CA TYR A 8 -0.14 -11.33 -12.60
C TYR A 8 1.32 -11.00 -12.83
N ILE A 9 1.72 -10.59 -14.04
CA ILE A 9 3.04 -9.96 -14.25
C ILE A 9 2.93 -8.52 -13.74
N PRO A 10 3.55 -8.15 -12.60
CA PRO A 10 3.55 -6.77 -12.18
C PRO A 10 4.30 -5.94 -13.19
N THR A 11 3.69 -4.82 -13.59
CA THR A 11 4.47 -3.68 -14.07
C THR A 11 5.58 -3.45 -13.05
N PRO A 12 6.85 -3.41 -13.46
CA PRO A 12 7.93 -3.58 -12.51
C PRO A 12 7.87 -2.46 -11.47
N TYR A 13 7.98 -2.91 -10.23
CA TYR A 13 7.45 -2.39 -8.97
C TYR A 13 7.71 -0.92 -8.58
N GLN A 14 8.54 -0.22 -9.34
CA GLN A 14 8.98 1.15 -9.11
C GLN A 14 9.05 1.83 -10.48
N GLU A 15 8.24 2.88 -10.67
CA GLU A 15 8.22 3.71 -11.88
C GLU A 15 8.06 2.88 -13.18
N ALA A 16 9.09 2.74 -14.01
CA ALA A 16 9.04 2.03 -15.29
C ALA A 16 10.13 0.94 -15.40
N ALA A 17 10.03 0.07 -16.41
CA ALA A 17 11.00 -1.03 -16.59
C ALA A 17 12.42 -0.52 -16.88
N ASP A 18 12.54 0.59 -17.59
CA ASP A 18 13.78 1.19 -18.06
C ASP A 18 14.33 2.28 -17.14
N HIS A 19 13.49 2.92 -16.34
CA HIS A 19 13.91 3.98 -15.43
C HIS A 19 13.22 3.90 -14.06
N GLY A 20 13.93 4.43 -13.09
CA GLY A 20 13.37 4.84 -11.83
C GLY A 20 14.18 4.42 -10.63
N ARG A 21 13.63 4.68 -9.45
CA ARG A 21 14.39 4.55 -8.21
C ARG A 21 14.24 3.14 -7.65
N VAL A 22 15.37 2.51 -7.34
CA VAL A 22 15.43 1.14 -6.83
C VAL A 22 15.70 1.10 -5.33
N LEU A 23 15.07 0.15 -4.66
CA LEU A 23 15.35 -0.19 -3.27
C LEU A 23 16.32 -1.37 -3.23
N LEU A 24 17.28 -1.33 -2.33
CA LEU A 24 18.26 -2.40 -2.13
C LEU A 24 17.93 -3.22 -0.89
N ARG A 25 18.57 -4.39 -0.77
CA ARG A 25 18.35 -5.33 0.34
C ARG A 25 18.66 -4.76 1.72
N ASP A 26 19.60 -3.83 1.80
CA ASP A 26 19.98 -3.13 3.04
C ASP A 26 19.07 -1.93 3.35
N GLY A 27 18.06 -1.66 2.51
CA GLY A 27 17.12 -0.55 2.65
C GLY A 27 17.57 0.75 1.98
N SER A 28 18.81 0.81 1.47
CA SER A 28 19.30 1.98 0.76
C SER A 28 18.77 2.05 -0.67
N THR A 29 18.89 3.20 -1.33
CA THR A 29 18.25 3.47 -2.64
C THR A 29 19.25 3.72 -3.77
N GLY A 30 18.96 3.31 -5.00
CA GLY A 30 19.71 3.69 -6.20
C GLY A 30 18.82 4.32 -7.27
N LEU A 31 19.44 4.97 -8.26
CA LEU A 31 18.75 5.41 -9.48
C LEU A 31 19.04 4.43 -10.61
N LEU A 32 18.02 3.85 -11.20
CA LEU A 32 18.12 3.02 -12.39
C LEU A 32 17.69 3.84 -13.62
N ARG A 33 18.46 3.77 -14.70
CA ARG A 33 18.08 4.34 -16.01
C ARG A 33 18.85 3.66 -17.14
N PRO A 34 18.44 3.83 -18.41
CA PRO A 34 19.25 3.39 -19.54
C PRO A 34 20.59 4.14 -19.58
N ALA A 35 21.63 3.46 -20.04
CA ALA A 35 22.88 4.11 -20.41
C ALA A 35 22.67 5.06 -21.60
N THR A 36 23.42 6.16 -21.63
CA THR A 36 23.47 7.10 -22.74
C THR A 36 24.90 7.24 -23.26
N PRO A 37 25.12 7.78 -24.48
CA PRO A 37 26.46 8.04 -24.99
C PRO A 37 27.33 8.92 -24.08
N GLU A 38 26.70 9.76 -23.24
CA GLU A 38 27.38 10.64 -22.29
C GLU A 38 27.98 9.88 -21.09
N ASP A 39 27.52 8.63 -20.85
CA ASP A 39 27.95 7.82 -19.70
C ASP A 39 29.28 7.10 -19.88
N GLN A 40 29.90 7.16 -21.07
CA GLN A 40 31.13 6.39 -21.35
C GLN A 40 32.22 6.62 -20.29
N THR A 41 32.39 7.88 -19.84
CA THR A 41 33.36 8.21 -18.79
C THR A 41 32.98 7.61 -17.44
N LEU A 42 31.70 7.65 -17.06
CA LEU A 42 31.19 7.10 -15.81
C LEU A 42 31.28 5.57 -15.80
N LEU A 43 30.98 4.94 -16.93
CA LEU A 43 30.99 3.49 -17.10
C LEU A 43 32.42 2.94 -17.15
N ALA A 44 33.35 3.64 -17.81
CA ALA A 44 34.78 3.34 -17.78
C ALA A 44 35.32 3.35 -16.34
N ALA A 45 35.06 4.44 -15.61
CA ALA A 45 35.48 4.59 -14.21
C ALA A 45 34.88 3.52 -13.28
N PHE A 46 33.68 3.01 -13.60
CA PHE A 46 33.09 1.88 -12.89
C PHE A 46 33.85 0.59 -13.13
N PHE A 47 34.11 0.22 -14.39
CA PHE A 47 34.83 -1.01 -14.69
C PHE A 47 36.28 -1.01 -14.19
N ASP A 48 36.95 0.15 -14.20
CA ASP A 48 38.30 0.30 -13.64
C ASP A 48 38.35 0.09 -12.13
N ARG A 49 37.27 0.42 -11.42
CA ARG A 49 37.16 0.26 -9.96
C ARG A 49 36.84 -1.18 -9.55
N LEU A 50 36.29 -2.00 -10.44
CA LEU A 50 35.99 -3.39 -10.14
C LEU A 50 37.26 -4.18 -9.83
N SER A 51 37.17 -5.06 -8.83
CA SER A 51 38.24 -5.99 -8.51
C SER A 51 38.64 -6.85 -9.73
N PRO A 52 39.90 -7.31 -9.84
CA PRO A 52 40.32 -8.20 -10.93
C PRO A 52 39.43 -9.44 -11.05
N GLN A 53 38.94 -9.95 -9.91
CA GLN A 53 37.99 -11.05 -9.86
C GLN A 53 36.64 -10.66 -10.49
N SER A 54 36.05 -9.53 -10.12
CA SER A 54 34.78 -9.06 -10.68
C SER A 54 34.89 -8.78 -12.19
N ARG A 55 36.02 -8.24 -12.68
CA ARG A 55 36.28 -8.09 -14.11
C ARG A 55 36.38 -9.44 -14.82
N ARG A 56 37.14 -10.39 -14.25
CA ARG A 56 37.28 -11.75 -14.80
C ARG A 56 35.93 -12.46 -14.89
N LEU A 57 35.06 -12.28 -13.89
CA LEU A 57 33.73 -12.87 -13.88
C LEU A 57 32.77 -12.24 -14.90
N ARG A 58 32.98 -10.97 -15.29
CA ARG A 58 32.14 -10.26 -16.27
C ARG A 58 32.62 -10.40 -17.72
N PHE A 59 33.93 -10.42 -17.94
CA PHE A 59 34.56 -10.32 -19.26
C PHE A 59 35.49 -11.50 -19.58
N PHE A 60 35.57 -12.51 -18.73
CA PHE A 60 36.51 -13.64 -18.83
C PHE A 60 37.99 -13.22 -18.91
N SER A 61 38.29 -11.97 -18.53
CA SER A 61 39.60 -11.34 -18.54
C SER A 61 39.77 -10.45 -17.30
N GLU A 62 40.99 -10.36 -16.78
CA GLU A 62 41.32 -9.39 -15.72
C GLU A 62 41.41 -7.96 -16.26
N SER A 63 41.70 -7.82 -17.56
CA SER A 63 41.66 -6.53 -18.23
C SER A 63 40.21 -6.05 -18.31
N GLY A 64 40.01 -4.74 -18.10
CA GLY A 64 38.71 -4.11 -18.31
C GLY A 64 38.28 -4.14 -19.79
N PRO A 65 37.02 -3.78 -20.08
CA PRO A 65 36.53 -3.67 -21.45
C PRO A 65 37.29 -2.57 -22.21
N THR A 66 37.40 -2.71 -23.53
CA THR A 66 38.01 -1.67 -24.37
C THR A 66 37.08 -0.46 -24.51
N PRO A 67 37.60 0.72 -24.91
CA PRO A 67 36.76 1.90 -25.17
C PRO A 67 35.61 1.63 -26.17
N GLU A 68 35.82 0.75 -27.15
CA GLU A 68 34.79 0.35 -28.11
C GLU A 68 33.64 -0.41 -27.43
N ILE A 69 33.95 -1.37 -26.56
CA ILE A 69 32.93 -2.11 -25.79
C ILE A 69 32.15 -1.16 -24.87
N ILE A 70 32.84 -0.18 -24.27
CA ILE A 70 32.18 0.84 -23.42
C ILE A 70 31.24 1.71 -24.25
N ALA A 71 31.66 2.15 -25.45
CA ALA A 71 30.82 2.91 -26.35
C ALA A 71 29.58 2.10 -26.79
N ASP A 72 29.75 0.81 -27.10
CA ASP A 72 28.64 -0.09 -27.45
C ASP A 72 27.65 -0.25 -26.30
N LEU A 73 28.13 -0.44 -25.06
CA LEU A 73 27.27 -0.53 -23.88
C LEU A 73 26.49 0.76 -23.59
N CYS A 74 26.99 1.92 -24.05
CA CYS A 74 26.34 3.21 -23.94
C CYS A 74 25.37 3.53 -25.10
N ALA A 75 25.30 2.68 -26.13
CA ALA A 75 24.46 2.86 -27.32
C ALA A 75 23.12 2.11 -27.17
N ASN A 76 22.10 2.78 -26.62
CA ASN A 76 20.74 2.25 -26.44
C ASN A 76 19.75 2.70 -27.54
N ASP A 77 20.24 3.04 -28.72
CA ASP A 77 19.42 3.53 -29.85
C ASP A 77 18.61 2.41 -30.53
N GLN A 78 18.98 1.15 -30.33
CA GLN A 78 18.32 -0.02 -30.90
C GLN A 78 17.96 -1.06 -29.82
N PRO A 79 16.89 -0.84 -29.02
CA PRO A 79 16.46 -1.76 -27.97
C PRO A 79 16.16 -3.19 -28.45
N ALA A 80 15.75 -3.36 -29.71
CA ALA A 80 15.55 -4.67 -30.35
C ALA A 80 16.88 -5.42 -30.64
N ARG A 81 18.02 -4.74 -30.51
CA ARG A 81 19.36 -5.31 -30.66
C ARG A 81 20.09 -5.38 -29.34
N GLN A 82 20.07 -4.33 -28.54
CA GLN A 82 20.73 -4.31 -27.24
C GLN A 82 20.09 -3.28 -26.32
N GLN A 83 20.20 -3.53 -25.02
CA GLN A 83 19.82 -2.57 -24.00
C GLN A 83 20.74 -2.70 -22.80
N THR A 84 21.25 -1.58 -22.32
CA THR A 84 22.04 -1.47 -21.08
C THR A 84 21.33 -0.58 -20.08
N LEU A 85 21.11 -1.10 -18.87
CA LEU A 85 20.65 -0.36 -17.71
C LEU A 85 21.80 -0.13 -16.74
N LEU A 86 21.85 1.09 -16.20
CA LEU A 86 22.80 1.49 -15.16
C LEU A 86 22.06 1.68 -13.85
N VAL A 87 22.68 1.27 -12.75
CA VAL A 87 22.30 1.70 -11.40
C VAL A 87 23.34 2.68 -10.89
N LEU A 88 22.90 3.87 -10.50
CA LEU A 88 23.74 4.97 -10.07
C LEU A 88 23.51 5.34 -8.61
N ARG A 89 24.57 5.86 -7.99
CA ARG A 89 24.58 6.51 -6.68
C ARG A 89 25.22 7.88 -6.78
N LYS A 90 24.83 8.76 -5.88
CA LYS A 90 25.41 10.09 -5.74
C LYS A 90 26.39 10.07 -4.59
N GLU A 91 27.64 10.40 -4.88
CA GLU A 91 28.66 10.68 -3.86
C GLU A 91 28.97 12.17 -3.90
N ARG A 92 28.71 12.86 -2.79
CA ARG A 92 28.74 14.33 -2.71
C ARG A 92 27.80 14.95 -3.76
N THR A 93 28.33 15.46 -4.87
CA THR A 93 27.56 16.04 -5.97
C THR A 93 27.53 15.17 -7.23
N ASN A 94 28.38 14.15 -7.31
CA ASN A 94 28.64 13.44 -8.55
C ASN A 94 27.95 12.08 -8.57
N TRP A 95 27.31 11.77 -9.70
CA TRP A 95 26.80 10.43 -9.95
C TRP A 95 27.94 9.49 -10.33
N HIS A 96 27.87 8.26 -9.85
CA HIS A 96 28.73 7.18 -10.27
C HIS A 96 27.91 5.90 -10.46
N VAL A 97 28.33 5.07 -11.41
CA VAL A 97 27.71 3.77 -11.66
C VAL A 97 28.14 2.79 -10.57
N VAL A 98 27.17 2.09 -9.98
CA VAL A 98 27.37 1.01 -9.00
C VAL A 98 26.99 -0.37 -9.56
N ALA A 99 26.26 -0.40 -10.68
CA ALA A 99 26.04 -1.63 -11.44
C ALA A 99 25.67 -1.32 -12.89
N SER A 100 25.97 -2.26 -13.78
CA SER A 100 25.56 -2.25 -15.18
C SER A 100 25.01 -3.63 -15.53
N GLY A 101 23.84 -3.67 -16.16
CA GLY A 101 23.25 -4.88 -16.72
C GLY A 101 22.90 -4.63 -18.18
N SER A 102 23.12 -5.61 -19.03
CA SER A 102 22.85 -5.50 -20.47
C SER A 102 22.27 -6.79 -21.04
N TYR A 103 21.47 -6.66 -22.09
CA TYR A 103 21.23 -7.75 -23.03
C TYR A 103 21.71 -7.40 -24.44
N LEU A 104 22.11 -8.42 -25.21
CA LEU A 104 22.49 -8.31 -26.62
C LEU A 104 21.78 -9.40 -27.44
N ALA A 105 21.14 -9.04 -28.55
CA ALA A 105 20.37 -9.94 -29.39
C ALA A 105 21.23 -11.07 -29.96
N LEU A 106 20.70 -12.30 -29.85
CA LEU A 106 21.19 -13.50 -30.51
C LEU A 106 20.18 -13.95 -31.57
N ARG A 107 20.36 -15.16 -32.12
CA ARG A 107 19.42 -15.77 -33.06
C ARG A 107 18.21 -16.36 -32.31
N ASP A 108 17.15 -16.66 -33.03
CA ASP A 108 15.99 -17.43 -32.56
C ASP A 108 15.29 -16.84 -31.30
N GLY A 109 15.14 -15.51 -31.27
CA GLY A 109 14.44 -14.82 -30.19
C GLY A 109 15.18 -14.85 -28.84
N ALA A 110 16.46 -15.22 -28.83
CA ALA A 110 17.30 -15.20 -27.64
C ALA A 110 18.10 -13.89 -27.54
N ALA A 111 18.48 -13.51 -26.32
CA ALA A 111 19.47 -12.47 -26.08
C ALA A 111 20.48 -12.92 -25.02
N GLU A 112 21.76 -12.56 -25.20
CA GLU A 112 22.80 -12.75 -24.21
C GLU A 112 22.59 -11.76 -23.06
N PHE A 113 22.49 -12.25 -21.82
CA PHE A 113 22.34 -11.43 -20.62
C PHE A 113 23.65 -11.38 -19.85
N ALA A 114 24.06 -10.17 -19.43
CA ALA A 114 25.22 -10.02 -18.58
C ALA A 114 25.10 -8.86 -17.60
N VAL A 115 25.72 -8.99 -16.42
CA VAL A 115 25.63 -8.00 -15.34
C VAL A 115 26.95 -7.89 -14.57
N ALA A 116 27.28 -6.67 -14.17
CA ALA A 116 28.38 -6.35 -13.28
C ALA A 116 27.86 -5.47 -12.13
N VAL A 117 28.31 -5.76 -10.91
CA VAL A 117 27.97 -5.00 -9.71
C VAL A 117 29.26 -4.65 -8.97
N ASP A 118 29.38 -3.39 -8.57
CA ASP A 118 30.48 -2.88 -7.75
C ASP A 118 30.66 -3.75 -6.50
N ASP A 119 31.91 -4.11 -6.18
CA ASP A 119 32.22 -5.05 -5.11
C ASP A 119 31.60 -4.63 -3.75
N GLY A 120 31.51 -3.32 -3.47
CA GLY A 120 30.89 -2.78 -2.24
C GLY A 120 29.34 -2.84 -2.22
N PHE A 121 28.74 -3.13 -3.37
CA PHE A 121 27.28 -3.24 -3.55
C PHE A 121 26.81 -4.67 -3.86
N GLN A 122 27.72 -5.63 -3.94
CA GLN A 122 27.37 -7.04 -4.07
C GLN A 122 26.58 -7.53 -2.85
N GLY A 123 25.70 -8.52 -3.05
CA GLY A 123 24.80 -9.03 -2.00
C GLY A 123 23.60 -8.12 -1.66
N LYS A 124 23.53 -6.91 -2.23
CA LYS A 124 22.43 -5.96 -2.02
C LYS A 124 21.22 -6.15 -2.95
N GLY A 125 21.22 -7.21 -3.76
CA GLY A 125 20.09 -7.59 -4.62
C GLY A 125 20.03 -6.90 -6.00
N ILE A 126 21.03 -6.08 -6.35
CA ILE A 126 21.03 -5.30 -7.60
C ILE A 126 20.98 -6.19 -8.85
N GLY A 127 21.73 -7.30 -8.88
CA GLY A 127 21.75 -8.22 -10.02
C GLY A 127 20.37 -8.79 -10.35
N GLY A 128 19.59 -9.18 -9.33
CA GLY A 128 18.21 -9.65 -9.52
C GLY A 128 17.25 -8.57 -9.99
N ILE A 129 17.45 -7.31 -9.54
CA ILE A 129 16.67 -6.17 -10.02
C ILE A 129 16.96 -5.93 -11.51
N LEU A 130 18.23 -5.90 -11.91
CA LEU A 130 18.62 -5.71 -13.31
C LEU A 130 18.11 -6.83 -14.20
N LEU A 131 18.21 -8.09 -13.76
CA LEU A 131 17.66 -9.25 -14.49
C LEU A 131 16.16 -9.08 -14.76
N GLU A 132 15.37 -8.74 -13.75
CA GLU A 132 13.93 -8.57 -13.90
C GLU A 132 13.58 -7.40 -14.82
N ARG A 133 14.24 -6.26 -14.66
CA ARG A 133 13.99 -5.05 -15.48
C ARG A 133 14.33 -5.31 -16.94
N LEU A 134 15.49 -5.93 -17.20
CA LEU A 134 15.91 -6.30 -18.55
C LEU A 134 15.02 -7.39 -19.15
N ALA A 135 14.53 -8.36 -18.36
CA ALA A 135 13.60 -9.37 -18.86
C ALA A 135 12.29 -8.74 -19.35
N VAL A 136 11.72 -7.80 -18.58
CA VAL A 136 10.51 -7.05 -18.99
C VAL A 136 10.75 -6.28 -20.28
N LEU A 137 11.90 -5.58 -20.39
CA LEU A 137 12.26 -4.86 -21.62
C LEU A 137 12.50 -5.81 -22.79
N ALA A 138 13.12 -6.96 -22.56
CA ALA A 138 13.41 -7.93 -23.60
C ALA A 138 12.13 -8.54 -24.17
N VAL A 139 11.16 -8.89 -23.32
CA VAL A 139 9.83 -9.34 -23.74
C VAL A 139 9.12 -8.27 -24.59
N ALA A 140 9.20 -7.00 -24.19
CA ALA A 140 8.62 -5.89 -24.95
C ALA A 140 9.21 -5.76 -26.37
N HIS A 141 10.45 -6.23 -26.58
CA HIS A 141 11.13 -6.24 -27.88
C HIS A 141 11.12 -7.60 -28.57
N GLY A 142 10.33 -8.57 -28.09
CA GLY A 142 10.09 -9.85 -28.76
C GLY A 142 11.07 -10.97 -28.41
N PHE A 143 11.92 -10.81 -27.40
CA PHE A 143 12.77 -11.89 -26.90
C PHE A 143 11.98 -12.84 -25.99
N THR A 144 12.28 -14.14 -26.07
CA THR A 144 11.61 -15.20 -25.31
C THR A 144 12.52 -15.85 -24.26
N ARG A 145 13.83 -15.73 -24.42
CA ARG A 145 14.83 -16.27 -23.48
C ARG A 145 16.10 -15.44 -23.40
N PHE A 146 16.73 -15.49 -22.23
CA PHE A 146 18.10 -15.05 -22.01
C PHE A 146 19.05 -16.24 -21.99
N ILE A 147 20.22 -16.02 -22.59
CA ILE A 147 21.37 -16.92 -22.54
C ILE A 147 22.46 -16.23 -21.72
N ALA A 148 23.13 -16.95 -20.83
CA ALA A 148 24.27 -16.41 -20.11
C ALA A 148 25.30 -17.50 -19.83
N GLU A 149 26.57 -17.11 -19.83
CA GLU A 149 27.68 -17.98 -19.47
C GLU A 149 28.39 -17.47 -18.24
N THR A 150 28.71 -18.37 -17.31
CA THR A 150 29.47 -17.98 -16.13
C THR A 150 30.35 -19.08 -15.60
N HIS A 151 31.44 -18.71 -14.94
CA HIS A 151 32.34 -19.69 -14.33
C HIS A 151 31.62 -20.42 -13.17
N PRO A 152 31.82 -21.75 -12.96
CA PRO A 152 31.19 -22.50 -11.88
C PRO A 152 31.41 -21.92 -10.47
N THR A 153 32.49 -21.16 -10.28
CA THR A 153 32.79 -20.50 -9.00
C THR A 153 32.05 -19.18 -8.80
N ASN A 154 31.33 -18.67 -9.80
CA ASN A 154 30.54 -17.44 -9.71
C ASN A 154 29.22 -17.68 -8.98
N LYS A 155 29.32 -18.02 -7.70
CA LYS A 155 28.16 -18.32 -6.85
C LYS A 155 27.14 -17.16 -6.85
N GLY A 156 27.61 -15.92 -6.85
CA GLY A 156 26.74 -14.75 -6.87
C GLY A 156 25.83 -14.70 -8.10
N MET A 157 26.37 -14.95 -9.30
CA MET A 157 25.56 -14.94 -10.52
C MET A 157 24.64 -16.16 -10.62
N LEU A 158 25.13 -17.35 -10.24
CA LEU A 158 24.31 -18.56 -10.17
C LEU A 158 23.13 -18.39 -9.21
N ASP A 159 23.36 -17.75 -8.05
CA ASP A 159 22.30 -17.44 -7.10
C ASP A 159 21.29 -16.44 -7.67
N VAL A 160 21.73 -15.43 -8.45
CA VAL A 160 20.81 -14.50 -9.14
C VAL A 160 19.86 -15.27 -10.06
N PHE A 161 20.36 -16.20 -10.88
CA PHE A 161 19.51 -16.99 -11.77
C PHE A 161 18.58 -17.92 -10.99
N ARG A 162 19.11 -18.70 -10.06
CA ARG A 162 18.33 -19.68 -9.26
C ARG A 162 17.26 -19.03 -8.38
N SER A 163 17.52 -17.83 -7.87
CA SER A 163 16.58 -17.10 -6.99
C SER A 163 15.64 -16.15 -7.73
N SER A 164 15.76 -16.06 -9.07
CA SER A 164 14.95 -15.16 -9.89
C SER A 164 13.48 -15.60 -10.02
N GLY A 165 13.21 -16.90 -9.87
CA GLY A 165 11.89 -17.50 -10.10
C GLY A 165 11.52 -17.67 -11.58
N PHE A 166 12.40 -17.29 -12.52
CA PHE A 166 12.24 -17.65 -13.92
C PHE A 166 12.59 -19.13 -14.14
N GLN A 167 12.01 -19.74 -15.17
CA GLN A 167 12.39 -21.09 -15.59
C GLN A 167 13.82 -21.04 -16.11
N CYS A 168 14.71 -21.81 -15.49
CA CYS A 168 16.14 -21.78 -15.73
C CYS A 168 16.66 -23.20 -15.97
N ARG A 169 17.40 -23.39 -17.06
CA ARG A 169 18.14 -24.61 -17.37
C ARG A 169 19.63 -24.32 -17.27
N GLU A 170 20.33 -25.15 -16.50
CA GLU A 170 21.78 -25.07 -16.33
C GLU A 170 22.44 -26.28 -17.01
N THR A 171 23.40 -26.04 -17.88
CA THR A 171 24.26 -27.09 -18.47
C THR A 171 25.73 -26.75 -18.27
N MET A 172 26.58 -27.78 -18.28
CA MET A 172 28.02 -27.62 -18.11
C MET A 172 28.71 -27.93 -19.44
N GLU A 173 29.30 -26.92 -20.07
CA GLU A 173 29.93 -27.00 -21.38
C GLU A 173 31.27 -26.23 -21.35
N ASP A 174 32.35 -26.83 -21.87
CA ASP A 174 33.69 -26.24 -21.92
C ASP A 174 34.23 -25.63 -20.60
N GLY A 175 33.79 -26.19 -19.45
CA GLY A 175 34.17 -25.70 -18.13
C GLY A 175 33.40 -24.46 -17.66
N LEU A 176 32.42 -23.98 -18.42
CA LEU A 176 31.53 -22.86 -18.13
C LEU A 176 30.09 -23.33 -17.94
N VAL A 177 29.40 -22.71 -16.97
CA VAL A 177 27.98 -22.97 -16.75
C VAL A 177 27.21 -22.16 -17.78
N HIS A 178 26.53 -22.85 -18.67
CA HIS A 178 25.62 -22.27 -19.63
C HIS A 178 24.22 -22.21 -19.03
N ILE A 179 23.61 -21.02 -19.06
CA ILE A 179 22.32 -20.72 -18.46
C ILE A 179 21.35 -20.32 -19.58
N GLU A 180 20.24 -21.04 -19.68
CA GLU A 180 19.10 -20.66 -20.51
C GLU A 180 17.92 -20.33 -19.59
N LEU A 181 17.43 -19.08 -19.68
CA LEU A 181 16.40 -18.55 -18.79
C LEU A 181 15.23 -17.98 -19.60
N ALA A 182 14.02 -18.49 -19.39
CA ALA A 182 12.82 -17.93 -20.02
C ALA A 182 12.56 -16.51 -19.48
N VAL A 183 12.38 -15.51 -20.34
CA VAL A 183 12.19 -14.11 -19.89
C VAL A 183 10.73 -13.72 -19.71
N THR A 184 9.80 -14.53 -20.22
CA THR A 184 8.37 -14.35 -19.95
C THR A 184 8.11 -14.60 -18.46
N PRO A 185 7.68 -13.59 -17.69
CA PRO A 185 7.47 -13.76 -16.26
C PRO A 185 6.35 -14.76 -15.98
N GLY A 186 6.68 -15.80 -15.20
CA GLY A 186 5.74 -16.79 -14.68
C GLY A 186 5.42 -16.53 -13.21
N GLU A 187 4.46 -17.28 -12.67
CA GLU A 187 4.00 -17.16 -11.29
C GLU A 187 5.13 -17.09 -10.26
N ALA A 188 6.12 -18.00 -10.37
CA ALA A 188 7.24 -18.07 -9.46
C ALA A 188 8.08 -16.77 -9.50
N SER A 189 8.41 -16.24 -10.68
CA SER A 189 9.16 -14.97 -10.81
C SER A 189 8.42 -13.78 -10.18
N ILE A 190 7.09 -13.75 -10.33
CA ILE A 190 6.24 -12.70 -9.77
C ILE A 190 6.28 -12.75 -8.24
N GLN A 191 6.02 -13.91 -7.64
CA GLN A 191 6.05 -14.10 -6.20
C GLN A 191 7.43 -13.78 -5.61
N HIS A 192 8.50 -14.11 -6.33
CA HIS A 192 9.87 -13.78 -5.94
C HIS A 192 10.13 -12.27 -5.96
N SER A 193 9.67 -11.56 -7.01
CA SER A 193 9.76 -10.09 -7.08
C SER A 193 8.96 -9.43 -5.96
N ASP A 194 7.72 -9.85 -5.74
CA ASP A 194 6.83 -9.42 -4.65
C ASP A 194 7.51 -9.58 -3.28
N ARG A 195 8.08 -10.77 -3.02
CA ARG A 195 8.79 -11.06 -1.77
C ARG A 195 10.03 -10.18 -1.59
N ARG A 196 10.80 -9.97 -2.66
CA ARG A 196 12.00 -9.14 -2.64
C ARG A 196 11.64 -7.68 -2.32
N ASP A 197 10.65 -7.12 -3.02
CA ASP A 197 10.16 -5.76 -2.78
C ASP A 197 9.70 -5.58 -1.34
N ARG A 198 8.96 -6.55 -0.80
CA ARG A 198 8.52 -6.53 0.60
C ARG A 198 9.68 -6.49 1.59
N ILE A 199 10.73 -7.30 1.37
CA ILE A 199 11.92 -7.33 2.24
C ILE A 199 12.68 -6.00 2.14
N PHE A 200 12.89 -5.49 0.92
CA PHE A 200 13.71 -4.31 0.67
C PHE A 200 13.00 -3.05 1.17
N THR A 201 11.69 -2.95 0.95
CA THR A 201 10.83 -1.89 1.49
C THR A 201 10.89 -1.87 3.01
N LYS A 202 10.74 -3.01 3.69
CA LYS A 202 10.87 -3.08 5.15
C LYS A 202 12.22 -2.58 5.66
N ALA A 203 13.30 -3.03 5.03
CA ALA A 203 14.65 -2.58 5.38
C ALA A 203 14.80 -1.06 5.23
N SER A 204 14.19 -0.47 4.20
CA SER A 204 14.25 0.97 3.93
C SER A 204 13.45 1.83 4.92
N ILE A 205 12.36 1.30 5.47
CA ILE A 205 11.52 2.00 6.44
C ILE A 205 12.06 1.89 7.87
N ARG A 206 12.81 0.82 8.17
CA ARG A 206 13.31 0.53 9.52
C ARG A 206 14.06 1.71 10.18
N PRO A 207 14.97 2.45 9.51
CA PRO A 207 15.68 3.56 10.13
C PRO A 207 14.79 4.73 10.57
N LEU A 208 13.56 4.84 10.02
CA LEU A 208 12.62 5.89 10.39
C LEU A 208 11.93 5.64 11.74
N PHE A 209 11.66 4.37 12.07
CA PHE A 209 10.93 3.99 13.29
C PHE A 209 11.82 3.37 14.36
N TYR A 210 12.95 2.75 13.97
CA TYR A 210 13.90 2.09 14.86
C TYR A 210 15.33 2.63 14.69
N PRO A 211 15.55 3.96 14.77
CA PRO A 211 16.91 4.51 14.74
C PRO A 211 17.65 4.19 16.04
N GLY A 212 18.92 3.84 15.93
CA GLY A 212 19.83 3.75 17.07
C GLY A 212 20.29 5.12 17.56
N SER A 213 20.33 6.13 16.68
CA SER A 213 20.77 7.49 17.00
C SER A 213 20.06 8.55 16.13
N VAL A 214 19.88 9.77 16.68
CA VAL A 214 19.12 10.84 16.01
C VAL A 214 19.89 12.16 16.01
N ALA A 215 20.03 12.80 14.84
CA ALA A 215 20.48 14.18 14.73
C ALA A 215 19.30 15.13 14.48
N VAL A 216 19.29 16.29 15.14
CA VAL A 216 18.27 17.34 14.94
C VAL A 216 18.93 18.55 14.30
N VAL A 217 18.80 18.69 12.99
CA VAL A 217 19.39 19.78 12.20
C VAL A 217 18.43 20.96 12.17
N GLY A 218 18.92 22.13 12.60
CA GLY A 218 18.06 23.28 12.92
C GLY A 218 17.60 23.30 14.38
N ALA A 219 18.25 22.51 15.26
CA ALA A 219 18.04 22.63 16.70
C ALA A 219 18.34 24.06 17.16
N SER A 220 17.58 24.59 18.11
CA SER A 220 17.67 26.00 18.53
C SER A 220 17.58 26.13 20.04
N LYS A 221 18.03 27.26 20.59
CA LYS A 221 17.83 27.61 22.01
C LYS A 221 16.41 28.11 22.28
N GLU A 222 15.79 28.71 21.26
CA GLU A 222 14.51 29.39 21.37
C GLU A 222 13.34 28.39 21.50
N PRO A 223 12.58 28.38 22.62
CA PRO A 223 11.47 27.45 22.88
C PRO A 223 10.44 27.32 21.74
N GLY A 224 10.17 28.41 21.03
CA GLY A 224 9.17 28.45 19.96
C GLY A 224 9.60 27.84 18.62
N GLN A 225 10.90 27.64 18.38
CA GLN A 225 11.37 27.14 17.09
C GLN A 225 11.13 25.63 16.94
N ILE A 226 10.85 25.20 15.70
CA ILE A 226 10.49 23.81 15.39
C ILE A 226 11.58 22.84 15.85
N GLY A 227 12.85 23.08 15.50
CA GLY A 227 13.95 22.20 15.89
C GLY A 227 14.14 22.09 17.41
N ARG A 228 13.83 23.15 18.17
CA ARG A 228 13.80 23.11 19.64
C ARG A 228 12.69 22.19 20.15
N ARG A 229 11.47 22.29 19.61
CA ARG A 229 10.31 21.46 20.01
C ARG A 229 10.52 19.98 19.69
N ILE A 230 11.14 19.67 18.56
CA ILE A 230 11.50 18.29 18.19
C ILE A 230 12.50 17.73 19.20
N LEU A 231 13.53 18.50 19.55
CA LEU A 231 14.50 18.12 20.57
C LEU A 231 13.83 17.88 21.94
N GLU A 232 12.86 18.73 22.35
CA GLU A 232 12.08 18.48 23.56
C GLU A 232 11.28 17.18 23.50
N GLY A 233 10.65 16.90 22.36
CA GLY A 233 9.87 15.69 22.15
C GLY A 233 10.70 14.44 22.43
N LEU A 234 11.89 14.34 21.83
CA LEU A 234 12.82 13.24 22.01
C LEU A 234 13.26 13.08 23.48
N ILE A 235 13.65 14.18 24.12
CA ILE A 235 14.18 14.15 25.50
C ILE A 235 13.06 13.86 26.52
N ARG A 236 11.90 14.50 26.39
CA ARG A 236 10.76 14.31 27.32
C ARG A 236 10.14 12.92 27.22
N GLN A 237 10.23 12.27 26.06
CA GLN A 237 9.78 10.90 25.89
C GLN A 237 10.85 9.86 26.25
N HIS A 238 12.05 10.29 26.63
CA HIS A 238 13.17 9.43 26.99
C HIS A 238 13.56 8.49 25.83
N PHE A 239 13.77 9.05 24.63
CA PHE A 239 14.37 8.31 23.53
C PHE A 239 15.62 7.56 24.01
N THR A 240 15.74 6.29 23.65
CA THR A 240 16.72 5.38 24.26
C THR A 240 18.11 5.45 23.62
N GLY A 241 18.23 6.04 22.42
CA GLY A 241 19.50 6.29 21.73
C GLY A 241 20.06 7.70 21.97
N PRO A 242 21.30 7.99 21.52
CA PRO A 242 21.85 9.33 21.58
C PRO A 242 21.12 10.30 20.64
N VAL A 243 20.99 11.54 21.11
CA VAL A 243 20.40 12.66 20.37
C VAL A 243 21.45 13.76 20.21
N TYR A 244 21.68 14.19 18.96
CA TYR A 244 22.68 15.21 18.62
C TYR A 244 22.01 16.47 18.08
N PRO A 245 21.98 17.58 18.84
CA PRO A 245 21.56 18.88 18.32
C PRO A 245 22.60 19.41 17.31
N VAL A 246 22.15 19.82 16.13
CA VAL A 246 23.01 20.42 15.10
C VAL A 246 22.59 21.87 14.85
N ASN A 247 23.49 22.80 15.17
CA ASN A 247 23.35 24.25 15.00
C ASN A 247 24.74 24.91 14.79
N PRO A 248 24.99 25.58 13.66
CA PRO A 248 26.29 26.21 13.37
C PRO A 248 26.63 27.40 14.28
N ASN A 249 25.61 28.04 14.86
CA ASN A 249 25.75 29.28 15.62
C ASN A 249 25.73 29.05 17.14
N SER A 250 25.63 27.80 17.60
CA SER A 250 25.57 27.48 19.03
C SER A 250 26.37 26.25 19.39
N ARG A 251 27.17 26.36 20.44
CA ARG A 251 27.90 25.22 21.04
C ARG A 251 27.05 24.39 22.00
N VAL A 252 25.95 24.95 22.51
CA VAL A 252 25.05 24.29 23.47
C VAL A 252 23.59 24.60 23.11
N VAL A 253 22.76 23.56 23.03
CA VAL A 253 21.31 23.67 22.81
C VAL A 253 20.61 22.78 23.81
N PHE A 254 19.65 23.33 24.57
CA PHE A 254 18.89 22.59 25.59
C PHE A 254 19.76 21.80 26.57
N SER A 255 20.82 22.45 27.08
CA SER A 255 21.83 21.86 27.98
C SER A 255 22.62 20.67 27.39
N MET A 256 22.55 20.45 26.08
CA MET A 256 23.30 19.43 25.36
C MET A 256 24.37 20.08 24.48
N LYS A 257 25.51 19.39 24.28
CA LYS A 257 26.52 19.79 23.30
C LYS A 257 25.89 19.82 21.91
N ALA A 258 26.03 20.95 21.23
CA ALA A 258 25.56 21.12 19.86
C ALA A 258 26.74 21.11 18.88
N TYR A 259 26.50 20.57 17.69
CA TYR A 259 27.48 20.39 16.63
C TYR A 259 27.18 21.34 15.47
N PRO A 260 28.20 21.87 14.77
CA PRO A 260 27.95 22.78 13.66
C PRO A 260 27.36 22.09 12.43
N THR A 261 27.71 20.80 12.23
CA THR A 261 27.24 19.94 11.15
C THR A 261 27.04 18.52 11.69
N VAL A 262 26.33 17.67 10.95
CA VAL A 262 26.15 16.24 11.21
C VAL A 262 27.52 15.52 11.16
N GLN A 263 28.36 15.82 10.17
CA GLN A 263 29.69 15.21 10.07
C GLN A 263 30.59 15.54 11.28
N ALA A 264 30.42 16.72 11.88
CA ALA A 264 31.17 17.12 13.07
C ALA A 264 30.81 16.33 14.34
N ILE A 265 29.74 15.52 14.31
CA ILE A 265 29.39 14.61 15.41
C ILE A 265 30.49 13.56 15.58
N GLY A 266 31.03 13.03 14.47
CA GLY A 266 32.09 12.02 14.49
C GLY A 266 31.64 10.61 14.92
N GLU A 267 30.33 10.40 15.11
CA GLU A 267 29.72 9.12 15.47
C GLU A 267 28.61 8.74 14.47
N PRO A 268 28.26 7.46 14.31
CA PRO A 268 27.21 7.03 13.39
C PRO A 268 25.83 7.64 13.74
N VAL A 269 25.19 8.25 12.75
CA VAL A 269 23.83 8.81 12.85
C VAL A 269 22.89 7.99 11.98
N ASP A 270 21.84 7.38 12.56
CA ASP A 270 20.87 6.59 11.78
C ASP A 270 19.80 7.45 11.10
N LEU A 271 19.29 8.45 11.83
CA LEU A 271 18.18 9.31 11.43
C LEU A 271 18.53 10.80 11.63
N ALA A 272 18.28 11.63 10.62
CA ALA A 272 18.38 13.09 10.75
C ALA A 272 17.03 13.79 10.55
N ILE A 273 16.66 14.68 11.47
CA ILE A 273 15.44 15.48 11.39
C ILE A 273 15.82 16.89 10.95
N LEU A 274 15.30 17.33 9.80
CA LEU A 274 15.76 18.53 9.11
C LEU A 274 14.70 19.63 9.23
N ALA A 275 15.03 20.65 10.02
CA ALA A 275 14.19 21.82 10.30
C ALA A 275 14.94 23.12 9.96
N VAL A 276 15.51 23.18 8.75
CA VAL A 276 16.25 24.34 8.22
C VAL A 276 15.59 24.89 6.94
N PRO A 277 15.81 26.17 6.58
CA PRO A 277 15.32 26.72 5.31
C PRO A 277 15.75 25.89 4.10
N HIS A 278 14.92 25.84 3.05
CA HIS A 278 15.13 24.97 1.90
C HIS A 278 16.42 25.31 1.13
N GLU A 279 16.90 26.56 1.22
CA GLU A 279 18.15 27.04 0.62
C GLU A 279 19.39 26.35 1.21
N GLN A 280 19.30 25.89 2.46
CA GLN A 280 20.40 25.19 3.16
C GLN A 280 20.33 23.67 2.98
N MET A 281 19.20 23.16 2.47
CA MET A 281 18.92 21.73 2.39
C MET A 281 19.96 20.94 1.60
N PRO A 282 20.45 21.39 0.42
CA PRO A 282 21.44 20.62 -0.34
C PRO A 282 22.73 20.34 0.45
N GLY A 283 23.24 21.34 1.18
CA GLY A 283 24.43 21.17 2.02
C GLY A 283 24.19 20.22 3.19
N VAL A 284 23.01 20.28 3.82
CA VAL A 284 22.62 19.39 4.92
C VAL A 284 22.47 17.94 4.44
N ILE A 285 21.89 17.71 3.26
CA ILE A 285 21.76 16.35 2.69
C ILE A 285 23.14 15.76 2.39
N GLN A 286 24.07 16.55 1.86
CA GLN A 286 25.46 16.10 1.62
C GLN A 286 26.17 15.72 2.92
N ASP A 287 25.99 16.51 3.97
CA ASP A 287 26.56 16.28 5.29
C ASP A 287 25.96 15.03 5.97
N CYS A 288 24.65 14.81 5.82
CA CYS A 288 23.99 13.57 6.23
C CYS A 288 24.54 12.35 5.48
N ALA A 289 24.67 12.45 4.15
CA ALA A 289 25.19 11.38 3.30
C ALA A 289 26.64 11.01 3.68
N ALA A 290 27.51 12.01 3.89
CA ALA A 290 28.89 11.81 4.31
C ALA A 290 29.01 11.17 5.71
N SER A 291 27.98 11.32 6.54
CA SER A 291 27.90 10.72 7.89
C SER A 291 27.23 9.34 7.91
N GLY A 292 26.84 8.81 6.73
CA GLY A 292 26.20 7.50 6.62
C GLY A 292 24.77 7.45 7.15
N VAL A 293 24.09 8.61 7.22
CA VAL A 293 22.67 8.66 7.59
C VAL A 293 21.86 7.80 6.65
N ARG A 294 20.91 7.03 7.19
CA ARG A 294 20.07 6.11 6.39
C ARG A 294 18.70 6.67 6.07
N ALA A 295 18.17 7.54 6.93
CA ALA A 295 16.91 8.20 6.68
C ALA A 295 16.88 9.65 7.18
N VAL A 296 16.06 10.46 6.53
CA VAL A 296 15.83 11.86 6.88
C VAL A 296 14.34 12.15 7.03
N ILE A 297 14.00 13.04 7.96
CA ILE A 297 12.64 13.59 8.13
C ILE A 297 12.72 15.07 7.78
N VAL A 298 12.12 15.49 6.67
CA VAL A 298 12.16 16.87 6.20
C VAL A 298 10.89 17.58 6.63
N VAL A 299 11.01 18.41 7.68
CA VAL A 299 9.89 19.18 8.23
C VAL A 299 9.64 20.46 7.44
N SER A 300 10.70 21.00 6.82
CA SER A 300 10.67 22.28 6.10
C SER A 300 9.66 22.33 4.96
N THR A 301 9.12 23.53 4.74
CA THR A 301 8.19 23.89 3.66
C THR A 301 8.89 24.67 2.54
N GLY A 302 8.16 25.06 1.50
CA GLY A 302 8.64 25.72 0.28
C GLY A 302 8.79 24.79 -0.92
N TYR A 303 8.14 23.62 -0.92
CA TYR A 303 8.28 22.59 -1.94
C TYR A 303 7.02 22.50 -2.81
N ALA A 304 6.60 21.31 -3.26
CA ALA A 304 5.49 21.15 -4.19
C ALA A 304 4.12 21.64 -3.65
N GLU A 305 3.98 21.82 -2.33
CA GLU A 305 2.77 22.35 -1.70
C GLU A 305 2.49 23.82 -2.03
N THR A 306 3.50 24.55 -2.52
CA THR A 306 3.31 25.94 -2.97
C THR A 306 2.47 26.02 -4.25
N GLY A 307 2.38 24.90 -5.00
CA GLY A 307 1.66 24.80 -6.26
C GLY A 307 2.38 25.42 -7.46
N ASP A 308 3.55 26.06 -7.25
CA ASP A 308 4.33 26.66 -8.33
C ASP A 308 5.38 25.68 -8.90
N PRO A 309 5.78 25.85 -10.19
CA PRO A 309 6.75 24.97 -10.83
C PRO A 309 8.12 24.92 -10.14
N GLU A 310 8.56 26.01 -9.50
CA GLU A 310 9.85 26.08 -8.82
C GLU A 310 9.81 25.28 -7.52
N GLY A 311 8.71 25.36 -6.75
CA GLY A 311 8.47 24.50 -5.58
C GLY A 311 8.52 23.01 -5.92
N ARG A 312 7.92 22.62 -7.05
CA ARG A 312 7.99 21.24 -7.54
C ARG A 312 9.41 20.84 -7.92
N LYS A 313 10.12 21.68 -8.68
CA LYS A 313 11.52 21.45 -9.07
C LYS A 313 12.46 21.31 -7.87
N ARG A 314 12.27 22.15 -6.84
CA ARG A 314 12.99 22.03 -5.56
C ARG A 314 12.74 20.69 -4.88
N GLN A 315 11.50 20.21 -4.90
CA GLN A 315 11.16 18.90 -4.33
C GLN A 315 11.81 17.74 -5.09
N ASP A 316 11.75 17.78 -6.42
CA ASP A 316 12.32 16.72 -7.26
C ASP A 316 13.85 16.67 -7.10
N THR A 317 14.50 17.84 -7.01
CA THR A 317 15.94 17.96 -6.71
C THR A 317 16.28 17.40 -5.32
N LEU A 318 15.51 17.75 -4.29
CA LEU A 318 15.69 17.20 -2.94
C LEU A 318 15.57 15.67 -2.93
N LEU A 319 14.57 15.14 -3.64
CA LEU A 319 14.35 13.70 -3.73
C LEU A 319 15.49 12.99 -4.46
N ASP A 320 16.05 13.60 -5.51
CA ASP A 320 17.25 13.12 -6.20
C ASP A 320 18.47 13.08 -5.29
N ASP A 321 18.71 14.14 -4.52
CA ASP A 321 19.83 14.22 -3.59
C ASP A 321 19.74 13.17 -2.48
N VAL A 322 18.56 13.04 -1.86
CA VAL A 322 18.29 12.06 -0.79
C VAL A 322 18.47 10.63 -1.30
N ARG A 323 17.72 10.25 -2.34
CA ARG A 323 17.74 8.86 -2.80
C ARG A 323 19.04 8.53 -3.54
N GLY A 324 19.65 9.49 -4.22
CA GLY A 324 20.97 9.34 -4.83
C GLY A 324 22.04 9.01 -3.79
N ALA A 325 22.00 9.67 -2.63
CA ALA A 325 22.86 9.37 -1.49
C ALA A 325 22.53 8.03 -0.78
N GLY A 326 21.45 7.34 -1.18
CA GLY A 326 21.04 6.09 -0.56
C GLY A 326 20.09 6.19 0.61
N MET A 327 19.59 7.39 0.90
CA MET A 327 18.73 7.66 2.04
C MET A 327 17.25 7.52 1.66
N ARG A 328 16.42 7.33 2.69
CA ARG A 328 14.97 7.46 2.60
C ARG A 328 14.48 8.74 3.25
N MET A 329 13.40 9.31 2.76
CA MET A 329 12.82 10.54 3.28
C MET A 329 11.34 10.41 3.66
N VAL A 330 10.99 11.01 4.80
CA VAL A 330 9.62 11.40 5.12
C VAL A 330 9.48 12.91 4.89
N GLY A 331 8.40 13.32 4.21
CA GLY A 331 8.17 14.70 3.81
C GLY A 331 8.50 14.98 2.32
N PRO A 332 8.90 16.21 1.96
CA PRO A 332 9.01 17.39 2.84
C PRO A 332 7.66 17.88 3.36
N ASN A 333 7.65 19.01 4.08
CA ASN A 333 6.44 19.61 4.66
C ASN A 333 5.66 18.60 5.52
N CYS A 334 6.37 17.93 6.41
CA CYS A 334 5.78 16.93 7.30
C CYS A 334 5.87 17.33 8.77
N PHE A 335 5.08 16.65 9.58
CA PHE A 335 5.05 16.87 11.02
C PHE A 335 6.09 16.03 11.79
N GLY A 336 6.55 14.94 11.18
CA GLY A 336 7.51 13.99 11.75
C GLY A 336 6.94 12.60 12.04
N VAL A 337 7.69 11.84 12.83
CA VAL A 337 7.47 10.41 13.10
C VAL A 337 7.47 10.15 14.61
N ILE A 338 6.65 9.20 15.07
CA ILE A 338 6.62 8.72 16.45
C ILE A 338 6.66 7.19 16.44
N ASN A 339 7.51 6.61 17.28
CA ASN A 339 7.44 5.21 17.69
C ASN A 339 7.31 5.16 19.22
N ALA A 340 6.14 4.73 19.70
CA ALA A 340 5.83 4.65 21.13
C ALA A 340 6.24 3.31 21.75
N ASP A 341 7.12 2.54 21.10
CA ASP A 341 7.78 1.39 21.71
C ASP A 341 8.57 1.79 22.97
N PRO A 342 8.28 1.21 24.15
CA PRO A 342 9.04 1.47 25.37
C PRO A 342 10.54 1.22 25.26
N GLU A 343 10.98 0.37 24.33
CA GLU A 343 12.41 0.10 24.06
C GLU A 343 13.06 1.17 23.16
N ILE A 344 12.27 1.95 22.43
CA ILE A 344 12.75 2.95 21.45
C ILE A 344 12.41 4.37 21.89
N ARG A 345 11.13 4.64 22.17
CA ARG A 345 10.57 5.92 22.63
C ARG A 345 10.91 7.10 21.71
N LEU A 346 10.84 6.87 20.40
CA LEU A 346 11.12 7.88 19.40
C LEU A 346 9.96 8.87 19.29
N HIS A 347 10.21 10.13 19.64
CA HIS A 347 9.29 11.24 19.36
C HIS A 347 9.96 12.28 18.47
N ALA A 348 10.18 11.91 17.20
CA ALA A 348 10.81 12.71 16.15
C ALA A 348 9.79 13.64 15.46
N SER A 349 9.04 14.42 16.25
CA SER A 349 8.00 15.33 15.77
C SER A 349 7.91 16.56 16.67
N PHE A 350 7.23 17.61 16.21
CA PHE A 350 6.95 18.80 17.04
C PHE A 350 5.54 18.77 17.65
N ALA A 351 4.96 17.57 17.83
CA ALA A 351 3.61 17.39 18.36
C ALA A 351 3.58 17.72 19.84
N PRO A 352 2.60 18.51 20.30
CA PRO A 352 2.43 18.77 21.73
C PRO A 352 1.88 17.54 22.46
N THR A 353 1.25 16.61 21.73
CA THR A 353 0.64 15.41 22.28
C THR A 353 1.66 14.28 22.35
N HIS A 354 1.77 13.68 23.53
CA HIS A 354 2.60 12.50 23.78
C HIS A 354 1.71 11.27 23.90
N PRO A 355 1.70 10.39 22.89
CA PRO A 355 0.84 9.21 22.92
C PRO A 355 1.42 8.15 23.87
N LYS A 356 0.53 7.44 24.59
CA LYS A 356 0.93 6.24 25.33
C LYS A 356 1.17 5.08 24.35
N PRO A 357 2.00 4.08 24.73
CA PRO A 357 2.13 2.85 23.94
C PRO A 357 0.79 2.14 23.75
N GLY A 358 0.57 1.56 22.56
CA GLY A 358 -0.57 0.72 22.24
C GLY A 358 -0.45 0.13 20.84
N LYS A 359 -1.59 -0.10 20.18
CA LYS A 359 -1.68 -0.91 18.95
C LYS A 359 -1.94 -0.13 17.66
N LEU A 360 -2.18 1.18 17.75
CA LEU A 360 -2.57 1.97 16.58
C LEU A 360 -1.35 2.39 15.75
N ALA A 361 -1.34 2.04 14.47
CA ALA A 361 -0.48 2.67 13.47
C ALA A 361 -1.26 3.77 12.76
N VAL A 362 -0.70 4.98 12.65
CA VAL A 362 -1.39 6.13 12.06
C VAL A 362 -0.54 6.76 10.97
N SER A 363 -1.10 6.89 9.77
CA SER A 363 -0.52 7.66 8.66
C SER A 363 -1.43 8.81 8.28
N SER A 364 -0.87 10.02 8.18
CA SER A 364 -1.60 11.19 7.71
C SER A 364 -0.83 11.98 6.65
N GLN A 365 -1.47 12.27 5.51
CA GLN A 365 -0.95 13.21 4.50
C GLN A 365 -1.06 14.67 4.96
N SER A 366 -2.03 14.99 5.82
CA SER A 366 -2.19 16.34 6.39
C SER A 366 -1.56 16.44 7.78
N GLY A 367 -0.68 17.42 7.99
CA GLY A 367 -0.07 17.67 9.30
C GLY A 367 -1.09 18.08 10.37
N ALA A 368 -2.00 19.00 10.05
CA ALA A 368 -3.02 19.47 10.99
C ALA A 368 -4.00 18.36 11.39
N LEU A 369 -4.43 17.53 10.44
CA LEU A 369 -5.31 16.39 10.74
C LEU A 369 -4.56 15.25 11.45
N GLY A 370 -3.26 15.09 11.20
CA GLY A 370 -2.40 14.19 11.97
C GLY A 370 -2.33 14.59 13.45
N LEU A 371 -2.21 15.89 13.74
CA LEU A 371 -2.29 16.41 15.11
C LEU A 371 -3.64 16.14 15.76
N ALA A 372 -4.74 16.35 15.02
CA ALA A 372 -6.09 16.05 15.50
C ALA A 372 -6.23 14.55 15.84
N LEU A 373 -5.72 13.64 15.00
CA LEU A 373 -5.72 12.20 15.28
C LEU A 373 -4.95 11.85 16.57
N LEU A 374 -3.79 12.48 16.82
CA LEU A 374 -3.06 12.29 18.07
C LEU A 374 -3.86 12.81 19.28
N GLN A 375 -4.55 13.94 19.14
CA GLN A 375 -5.42 14.48 20.19
C GLN A 375 -6.64 13.58 20.47
N PHE A 376 -7.31 13.09 19.42
CA PHE A 376 -8.41 12.13 19.57
C PHE A 376 -7.94 10.82 20.21
N ALA A 377 -6.74 10.33 19.85
CA ALA A 377 -6.18 9.13 20.46
C ALA A 377 -5.97 9.35 21.96
N LYS A 378 -5.39 10.49 22.36
CA LYS A 378 -5.23 10.84 23.77
C LYS A 378 -6.59 10.99 24.47
N ALA A 379 -7.55 11.69 23.87
CA ALA A 379 -8.87 11.92 24.44
C ALA A 379 -9.65 10.62 24.67
N LYS A 380 -9.56 9.66 23.75
CA LYS A 380 -10.17 8.33 23.88
C LYS A 380 -9.28 7.32 24.63
N ASN A 381 -8.16 7.76 25.20
CA ASN A 381 -7.19 6.92 25.90
C ASN A 381 -6.73 5.71 25.05
N LEU A 382 -6.57 5.91 23.74
CA LEU A 382 -6.06 4.91 22.80
C LEU A 382 -4.54 5.01 22.69
N GLY A 383 -3.87 3.86 22.77
CA GLY A 383 -2.42 3.80 22.68
C GLY A 383 -1.93 3.67 21.24
N LEU A 384 -0.86 4.39 20.94
CA LEU A 384 -0.20 4.40 19.64
C LEU A 384 0.91 3.36 19.61
N ALA A 385 1.05 2.64 18.51
CA ALA A 385 2.28 1.92 18.17
C ALA A 385 3.22 2.89 17.44
N GLN A 386 2.79 3.40 16.29
CA GLN A 386 3.58 4.25 15.42
C GLN A 386 2.71 5.34 14.76
N PHE A 387 3.27 6.54 14.58
CA PHE A 387 2.63 7.63 13.84
C PHE A 387 3.60 8.20 12.82
N ILE A 388 3.08 8.55 11.66
CA ILE A 388 3.82 9.22 10.61
C ILE A 388 2.96 10.29 9.93
N SER A 389 3.46 11.51 9.90
CA SER A 389 2.97 12.53 8.98
C SER A 389 3.79 12.46 7.69
N MET A 390 3.15 12.18 6.56
CA MET A 390 3.85 12.01 5.28
C MET A 390 4.16 13.33 4.58
N GLY A 391 3.44 14.40 4.91
CA GLY A 391 3.55 15.68 4.21
C GLY A 391 3.28 15.52 2.71
N ASN A 392 4.16 16.08 1.89
CA ASN A 392 4.04 15.99 0.43
C ASN A 392 4.19 14.57 -0.13
N LYS A 393 4.65 13.59 0.69
CA LYS A 393 4.76 12.18 0.30
C LYS A 393 5.63 12.00 -0.96
N ALA A 394 6.77 12.69 -1.01
CA ALA A 394 7.65 12.66 -2.18
C ALA A 394 8.46 11.35 -2.29
N ASP A 395 8.75 10.69 -1.16
CA ASP A 395 9.54 9.46 -1.11
C ASP A 395 8.77 8.29 -0.47
N VAL A 396 8.63 8.28 0.86
CA VAL A 396 7.87 7.25 1.58
C VAL A 396 6.37 7.42 1.35
N THR A 397 5.71 6.32 1.01
CA THR A 397 4.28 6.29 0.66
C THR A 397 3.47 5.38 1.58
N GLY A 398 2.13 5.47 1.50
CA GLY A 398 1.24 4.55 2.20
C GLY A 398 1.46 3.08 1.87
N ASN A 399 1.90 2.76 0.64
CA ASN A 399 2.22 1.39 0.22
C ASN A 399 3.40 0.83 1.03
N ASP A 400 4.44 1.66 1.23
CA ASP A 400 5.63 1.25 1.96
C ASP A 400 5.30 1.01 3.44
N LEU A 401 4.44 1.87 4.01
CA LEU A 401 3.95 1.75 5.38
C LEU A 401 3.09 0.50 5.59
N LEU A 402 2.19 0.18 4.66
CA LEU A 402 1.36 -1.01 4.75
C LEU A 402 2.21 -2.29 4.73
N TYR A 403 3.21 -2.39 3.84
CA TYR A 403 4.14 -3.52 3.86
C TYR A 403 4.94 -3.61 5.16
N PHE A 404 5.39 -2.47 5.68
CA PHE A 404 6.13 -2.44 6.93
C PHE A 404 5.26 -2.88 8.11
N TRP A 405 4.07 -2.30 8.24
CA TRP A 405 3.15 -2.57 9.35
C TRP A 405 2.51 -3.94 9.32
N GLU A 406 2.45 -4.61 8.17
CA GLU A 406 1.90 -5.96 8.06
C GLU A 406 2.52 -6.94 9.05
N ASP A 407 3.85 -6.94 9.17
CA ASP A 407 4.59 -7.86 10.05
C ASP A 407 5.01 -7.21 11.38
N GLU A 408 4.74 -5.92 11.59
CA GLU A 408 5.11 -5.20 12.81
C GLU A 408 4.28 -5.69 14.01
N PRO A 409 4.84 -6.47 14.97
CA PRO A 409 4.04 -7.15 15.98
C PRO A 409 3.23 -6.21 16.89
N ARG A 410 3.70 -4.98 17.09
CA ARG A 410 3.02 -4.01 17.98
C ARG A 410 1.82 -3.34 17.32
N VAL A 411 1.74 -3.36 15.99
CA VAL A 411 0.63 -2.78 15.24
C VAL A 411 -0.51 -3.78 15.14
N GLY A 412 -1.66 -3.42 15.70
CA GLY A 412 -2.91 -4.20 15.64
C GLY A 412 -3.98 -3.58 14.74
N VAL A 413 -4.03 -2.25 14.61
CA VAL A 413 -5.00 -1.52 13.76
C VAL A 413 -4.27 -0.41 13.01
N ILE A 414 -4.56 -0.26 11.72
CA ILE A 414 -3.93 0.74 10.85
C ILE A 414 -4.95 1.83 10.50
N LEU A 415 -4.60 3.09 10.75
CA LEU A 415 -5.42 4.27 10.44
C LEU A 415 -4.75 5.08 9.32
N LEU A 416 -5.47 5.30 8.23
CA LEU A 416 -4.99 6.04 7.08
C LEU A 416 -5.86 7.28 6.83
N TYR A 417 -5.27 8.47 6.92
CA TYR A 417 -5.84 9.67 6.31
C TYR A 417 -5.16 9.89 4.94
N LEU A 418 -5.93 9.68 3.87
CA LEU A 418 -5.43 9.72 2.49
C LEU A 418 -6.08 10.85 1.69
N GLU A 419 -5.25 11.61 0.99
CA GLU A 419 -5.70 12.56 -0.04
C GLU A 419 -5.55 11.92 -1.43
N SER A 420 -4.46 11.18 -1.64
CA SER A 420 -4.22 10.34 -2.82
C SER A 420 -3.57 8.99 -2.46
N PHE A 421 -3.78 7.98 -3.31
CA PHE A 421 -3.27 6.62 -3.11
C PHE A 421 -1.83 6.40 -3.65
N GLY A 422 -1.27 7.35 -4.41
CA GLY A 422 0.01 7.14 -5.09
C GLY A 422 -0.16 6.18 -6.27
N ASN A 423 0.33 4.94 -6.15
CA ASN A 423 0.05 3.86 -7.11
C ASN A 423 -1.14 3.02 -6.60
N PRO A 424 -2.35 3.19 -7.16
CA PRO A 424 -3.56 2.63 -6.56
C PRO A 424 -3.74 1.14 -6.81
N ARG A 425 -3.18 0.61 -7.91
CA ARG A 425 -3.12 -0.84 -8.18
C ARG A 425 -2.24 -1.55 -7.15
N ARG A 426 -1.04 -1.01 -6.89
CA ARG A 426 -0.14 -1.51 -5.83
C ARG A 426 -0.81 -1.39 -4.46
N PHE A 427 -1.46 -0.26 -4.18
CA PHE A 427 -2.21 -0.06 -2.94
C PHE A 427 -3.30 -1.13 -2.76
N SER A 428 -4.11 -1.40 -3.78
CA SER A 428 -5.16 -2.42 -3.76
C SER A 428 -4.63 -3.81 -3.37
N ARG A 429 -3.59 -4.26 -4.09
CA ARG A 429 -2.98 -5.57 -3.84
C ARG A 429 -2.42 -5.68 -2.42
N ILE A 430 -1.70 -4.66 -1.95
CA ILE A 430 -1.12 -4.65 -0.60
C ILE A 430 -2.23 -4.62 0.45
N ALA A 431 -3.17 -3.69 0.32
CA ALA A 431 -4.27 -3.54 1.27
C ALA A 431 -5.09 -4.83 1.40
N ARG A 432 -5.41 -5.51 0.31
CA ARG A 432 -6.14 -6.79 0.33
C ARG A 432 -5.45 -7.83 1.22
N HIS A 433 -4.12 -7.94 1.13
CA HIS A 433 -3.37 -8.89 1.95
C HIS A 433 -3.23 -8.42 3.40
N VAL A 434 -2.91 -7.15 3.61
CA VAL A 434 -2.72 -6.57 4.96
C VAL A 434 -4.02 -6.59 5.76
N SER A 435 -5.16 -6.23 5.14
CA SER A 435 -6.48 -6.27 5.77
C SER A 435 -6.90 -7.66 6.25
N ARG A 436 -6.35 -8.75 5.70
CA ARG A 436 -6.63 -10.10 6.25
C ARG A 436 -5.93 -10.38 7.57
N ARG A 437 -4.88 -9.62 7.88
CA ARG A 437 -4.08 -9.77 9.10
C ARG A 437 -4.38 -8.68 10.12
N LYS A 438 -4.62 -7.45 9.65
CA LYS A 438 -4.76 -6.25 10.47
C LYS A 438 -5.80 -5.33 9.85
N PRO A 439 -6.85 -4.92 10.60
CA PRO A 439 -7.85 -4.00 10.07
C PRO A 439 -7.23 -2.67 9.66
N ILE A 440 -7.62 -2.19 8.47
CA ILE A 440 -7.27 -0.87 7.94
C ILE A 440 -8.52 -0.01 7.96
N ILE A 441 -8.46 1.14 8.64
CA ILE A 441 -9.51 2.14 8.67
C ILE A 441 -9.02 3.37 7.91
N CYS A 442 -9.81 3.85 6.96
CA CYS A 442 -9.41 4.95 6.08
C CYS A 442 -10.43 6.09 6.09
N VAL A 443 -9.93 7.33 6.19
CA VAL A 443 -10.66 8.55 5.86
C VAL A 443 -10.06 9.10 4.57
N LYS A 444 -10.88 9.21 3.53
CA LYS A 444 -10.51 9.76 2.21
C LYS A 444 -11.16 11.12 2.03
N SER A 445 -10.36 12.15 1.80
CA SER A 445 -10.86 13.51 1.51
C SER A 445 -11.35 13.66 0.06
N GLY A 446 -12.15 14.71 -0.20
CA GLY A 446 -12.60 15.09 -1.54
C GLY A 446 -13.96 14.54 -2.00
N ARG A 447 -14.75 13.96 -1.08
CA ARG A 447 -15.98 13.19 -1.37
C ARG A 447 -17.11 13.95 -2.09
N HIS A 448 -17.26 15.24 -1.83
CA HIS A 448 -18.42 16.04 -2.24
C HIS A 448 -18.07 17.11 -3.27
N ARG A 449 -17.28 16.75 -4.29
CA ARG A 449 -17.14 17.61 -5.48
C ARG A 449 -18.31 17.30 -6.40
N ALA A 450 -19.12 18.31 -6.71
CA ALA A 450 -20.25 18.18 -7.65
C ALA A 450 -19.72 18.10 -9.09
N SER A 451 -19.16 16.95 -9.47
CA SER A 451 -18.79 16.63 -10.85
C SER A 451 -18.93 15.14 -11.12
N GLU A 452 -19.21 14.79 -12.37
CA GLU A 452 -19.27 13.39 -12.82
C GLU A 452 -17.96 12.64 -12.55
N GLN A 453 -16.83 13.33 -12.73
CA GLN A 453 -15.51 12.79 -12.46
C GLN A 453 -15.30 12.42 -10.97
N ALA A 454 -15.84 13.22 -10.05
CA ALA A 454 -15.76 12.94 -8.63
C ALA A 454 -16.70 11.79 -8.21
N ALA A 455 -17.87 11.67 -8.85
CA ALA A 455 -18.76 10.54 -8.63
C ALA A 455 -18.14 9.22 -9.13
N LEU A 456 -17.44 9.27 -10.28
CA LEU A 456 -16.66 8.14 -10.80
C LEU A 456 -15.53 7.74 -9.83
N GLU A 457 -14.77 8.72 -9.32
CA GLU A 457 -13.74 8.49 -8.29
C GLU A 457 -14.31 7.84 -7.04
N GLU A 458 -15.40 8.37 -6.52
CA GLU A 458 -16.04 7.85 -5.30
C GLU A 458 -16.51 6.40 -5.47
N ARG A 459 -17.11 6.05 -6.62
CA ARG A 459 -17.54 4.66 -6.89
C ARG A 459 -16.36 3.71 -7.01
N ALA A 460 -15.28 4.11 -7.70
CA ALA A 460 -14.08 3.28 -7.82
C ALA A 460 -13.38 3.08 -6.47
N VAL A 461 -13.31 4.12 -5.63
CA VAL A 461 -12.78 4.02 -4.26
C VAL A 461 -13.66 3.13 -3.37
N ALA A 462 -14.99 3.23 -3.49
CA ALA A 462 -15.90 2.35 -2.75
C ALA A 462 -15.72 0.87 -3.17
N GLY A 463 -15.59 0.61 -4.47
CA GLY A 463 -15.26 -0.72 -5.01
C GLY A 463 -13.94 -1.26 -4.47
N LEU A 464 -12.89 -0.44 -4.49
CA LEU A 464 -11.58 -0.76 -3.90
C LEU A 464 -11.70 -1.17 -2.43
N PHE A 465 -12.38 -0.37 -1.60
CA PHE A 465 -12.47 -0.65 -0.17
C PHE A 465 -13.24 -1.94 0.11
N ARG A 466 -14.30 -2.20 -0.66
CA ARG A 466 -15.06 -3.46 -0.59
C ARG A 466 -14.20 -4.68 -0.95
N GLN A 467 -13.41 -4.58 -2.02
CA GLN A 467 -12.50 -5.67 -2.47
C GLN A 467 -11.34 -5.91 -1.51
N THR A 468 -10.86 -4.87 -0.84
CA THR A 468 -9.64 -4.91 -0.01
C THR A 468 -9.92 -5.05 1.48
N GLY A 469 -11.18 -5.02 1.92
CA GLY A 469 -11.55 -5.08 3.33
C GLY A 469 -11.20 -3.82 4.13
N ILE A 470 -10.84 -2.71 3.46
CA ILE A 470 -10.61 -1.43 4.12
C ILE A 470 -11.95 -0.91 4.65
N LEU A 471 -11.97 -0.56 5.94
CA LEU A 471 -13.11 0.08 6.56
C LEU A 471 -13.07 1.58 6.30
N ARG A 472 -14.13 2.09 5.68
CA ARG A 472 -14.29 3.53 5.49
C ARG A 472 -14.81 4.18 6.76
N ALA A 473 -14.18 5.28 7.16
CA ALA A 473 -14.71 6.20 8.14
C ALA A 473 -15.04 7.54 7.47
N GLU A 474 -16.14 8.16 7.90
CA GLU A 474 -16.61 9.42 7.33
C GLU A 474 -15.99 10.64 8.00
N THR A 475 -15.61 10.50 9.26
CA THR A 475 -14.95 11.56 10.04
C THR A 475 -13.74 10.99 10.76
N LEU A 476 -12.84 11.87 11.21
CA LEU A 476 -11.72 11.45 12.07
C LEU A 476 -12.23 10.91 13.41
N GLU A 477 -13.35 11.41 13.92
CA GLU A 477 -13.94 10.92 15.16
C GLU A 477 -14.47 9.49 14.99
N SER A 478 -15.26 9.23 13.93
CA SER A 478 -15.78 7.89 13.64
C SER A 478 -14.65 6.89 13.36
N MET A 479 -13.57 7.32 12.70
CA MET A 479 -12.36 6.50 12.54
C MET A 479 -11.82 6.03 13.90
N MET A 480 -11.78 6.92 14.88
CA MET A 480 -11.25 6.62 16.21
C MET A 480 -12.19 5.74 17.04
N ASP A 481 -13.50 5.86 16.86
CA ASP A 481 -14.49 4.97 17.47
C ASP A 481 -14.40 3.54 16.92
N ILE A 482 -14.31 3.38 15.60
CA ILE A 482 -14.06 2.08 14.97
C ILE A 482 -12.72 1.50 15.45
N ALA A 483 -11.67 2.33 15.53
CA ALA A 483 -10.35 1.92 16.01
C ALA A 483 -10.37 1.47 17.47
N ALA A 484 -11.12 2.16 18.33
CA ALA A 484 -11.29 1.78 19.73
C ALA A 484 -11.88 0.37 19.84
N LEU A 485 -12.95 0.09 19.10
CA LEU A 485 -13.60 -1.22 19.06
C LEU A 485 -12.63 -2.30 18.54
N LEU A 486 -12.06 -2.12 17.36
CA LEU A 486 -11.22 -3.15 16.72
C LEU A 486 -9.87 -3.40 17.42
N SER A 487 -9.39 -2.46 18.24
CA SER A 487 -8.15 -2.63 18.97
C SER A 487 -8.32 -3.32 20.33
N THR A 488 -9.54 -3.36 20.86
CA THR A 488 -9.85 -3.81 22.24
C THR A 488 -10.89 -4.93 22.34
N GLN A 489 -11.71 -5.15 21.30
CA GLN A 489 -12.80 -6.12 21.31
C GLN A 489 -12.61 -7.24 20.27
N PRO A 490 -13.17 -8.44 20.50
CA PRO A 490 -13.24 -9.49 19.48
C PRO A 490 -14.18 -9.08 18.33
N LEU A 491 -14.07 -9.78 17.20
CA LEU A 491 -14.98 -9.56 16.08
C LEU A 491 -16.33 -10.24 16.32
N PRO A 492 -17.46 -9.64 15.89
CA PRO A 492 -18.77 -10.26 16.03
C PRO A 492 -18.93 -11.45 15.08
N GLY A 493 -19.71 -12.45 15.49
CA GLY A 493 -20.07 -13.61 14.65
C GLY A 493 -21.11 -13.31 13.57
N GLY A 494 -21.75 -12.13 13.63
CA GLY A 494 -22.85 -11.73 12.76
C GLY A 494 -23.31 -10.30 13.04
N ARG A 495 -24.56 -9.98 12.67
CA ARG A 495 -25.13 -8.63 12.77
C ARG A 495 -26.17 -8.50 13.90
N ARG A 496 -26.34 -9.52 14.75
CA ARG A 496 -27.34 -9.52 15.82
C ARG A 496 -26.81 -8.80 17.06
N VAL A 497 -27.46 -7.72 17.47
CA VAL A 497 -27.07 -6.87 18.58
C VAL A 497 -28.09 -6.99 19.71
N SER A 498 -27.61 -7.16 20.94
CA SER A 498 -28.45 -7.04 22.13
C SER A 498 -28.20 -5.71 22.82
N ILE A 499 -29.28 -5.01 23.20
CA ILE A 499 -29.22 -3.67 23.81
C ILE A 499 -29.52 -3.75 25.30
N LEU A 500 -28.62 -3.23 26.12
CA LEU A 500 -28.74 -3.16 27.57
C LEU A 500 -28.85 -1.70 28.00
N THR A 501 -29.93 -1.29 28.65
CA THR A 501 -30.15 0.13 28.98
C THR A 501 -30.90 0.32 30.30
N ASN A 502 -30.66 1.45 30.99
CA ASN A 502 -31.48 1.90 32.13
C ASN A 502 -32.54 2.95 31.73
N SER A 503 -32.61 3.30 30.44
CA SER A 503 -33.52 4.31 29.90
C SER A 503 -34.23 3.77 28.66
N HIS A 504 -35.57 3.78 28.71
CA HIS A 504 -36.39 3.29 27.60
C HIS A 504 -36.20 4.12 26.33
N GLY A 505 -36.28 5.45 26.42
CA GLY A 505 -36.13 6.33 25.26
C GLY A 505 -34.76 6.19 24.59
N ALA A 506 -33.70 6.07 25.38
CA ALA A 506 -32.36 5.85 24.85
C ALA A 506 -32.18 4.43 24.26
N GLY A 507 -32.93 3.44 24.76
CA GLY A 507 -33.03 2.11 24.16
C GLY A 507 -33.65 2.13 22.77
N VAL A 508 -34.74 2.90 22.58
CA VAL A 508 -35.38 3.10 21.26
C VAL A 508 -34.41 3.76 20.29
N LEU A 509 -33.73 4.84 20.70
CA LEU A 509 -32.71 5.50 19.86
C LEU A 509 -31.57 4.55 19.47
N SER A 510 -31.15 3.68 20.40
CA SER A 510 -30.13 2.67 20.11
C SER A 510 -30.60 1.63 19.11
N ALA A 511 -31.88 1.22 19.17
CA ALA A 511 -32.46 0.29 18.23
C ALA A 511 -32.60 0.91 16.83
N ASP A 512 -33.05 2.16 16.74
CA ASP A 512 -33.14 2.92 15.49
C ASP A 512 -31.75 3.11 14.85
N ALA A 513 -30.74 3.44 15.67
CA ALA A 513 -29.35 3.54 15.23
C ALA A 513 -28.79 2.21 14.70
N CYS A 514 -29.09 1.10 15.37
CA CYS A 514 -28.72 -0.25 14.90
C CYS A 514 -29.41 -0.57 13.56
N ALA A 515 -30.71 -0.33 13.45
CA ALA A 515 -31.48 -0.59 12.24
C ALA A 515 -30.96 0.24 11.05
N ALA A 516 -30.61 1.52 11.27
CA ALA A 516 -30.02 2.38 10.25
C ALA A 516 -28.66 1.90 9.71
N GLN A 517 -27.98 1.02 10.45
CA GLN A 517 -26.72 0.38 10.08
C GLN A 517 -26.90 -1.10 9.69
N GLU A 518 -28.14 -1.53 9.43
CA GLU A 518 -28.49 -2.91 9.08
C GLU A 518 -28.05 -3.93 10.15
N LEU A 519 -28.04 -3.52 11.42
CA LEU A 519 -27.86 -4.41 12.56
C LEU A 519 -29.24 -4.89 13.05
N GLU A 520 -29.34 -6.17 13.37
CA GLU A 520 -30.58 -6.79 13.83
C GLU A 520 -30.64 -6.78 15.35
N VAL A 521 -31.61 -6.08 15.95
CA VAL A 521 -31.77 -6.09 17.41
C VAL A 521 -32.56 -7.33 17.82
N THR A 522 -31.88 -8.33 18.37
CA THR A 522 -32.47 -9.65 18.69
C THR A 522 -32.88 -9.82 20.15
N GLY A 523 -32.42 -8.92 21.02
CA GLY A 523 -32.67 -9.05 22.45
C GLY A 523 -32.17 -7.84 23.23
N GLY A 524 -32.34 -7.92 24.53
CA GLY A 524 -32.04 -6.81 25.42
C GLY A 524 -33.01 -6.70 26.56
N GLY A 525 -32.76 -5.73 27.44
CA GLY A 525 -33.62 -5.43 28.56
C GLY A 525 -33.44 -3.99 28.99
N ALA A 526 -34.57 -3.31 29.25
CA ALA A 526 -34.57 -2.08 30.01
C ALA A 526 -34.60 -2.43 31.49
N PHE A 527 -33.65 -1.91 32.25
CA PHE A 527 -33.67 -2.01 33.70
C PHE A 527 -34.49 -0.89 34.33
N SER A 528 -34.77 -1.04 35.62
CA SER A 528 -35.23 0.09 36.43
C SER A 528 -34.16 1.18 36.46
N ALA A 529 -34.56 2.44 36.68
CA ALA A 529 -33.63 3.57 36.78
C ALA A 529 -32.57 3.41 37.90
N ARG A 530 -32.81 2.51 38.88
CA ARG A 530 -31.89 2.17 39.98
C ARG A 530 -31.27 0.79 39.73
N ILE A 531 -30.37 0.74 38.76
CA ILE A 531 -29.59 -0.45 38.45
C ILE A 531 -28.19 -0.36 39.09
N GLU A 532 -27.72 -1.46 39.66
CA GLU A 532 -26.37 -1.57 40.22
C GLU A 532 -25.36 -2.03 39.15
N PRO A 533 -24.07 -1.66 39.25
CA PRO A 533 -23.02 -2.11 38.33
C PRO A 533 -22.96 -3.64 38.16
N ASP A 534 -23.23 -4.41 39.21
CA ASP A 534 -23.19 -5.86 39.15
C ASP A 534 -24.36 -6.46 38.33
N ASP A 535 -25.50 -5.79 38.26
CA ASP A 535 -26.59 -6.19 37.36
C ASP A 535 -26.18 -6.03 35.88
N TYR A 536 -25.43 -4.96 35.57
CA TYR A 536 -24.86 -4.77 34.22
C TYR A 536 -23.88 -5.89 33.87
N ARG A 537 -23.01 -6.29 34.82
CA ARG A 537 -22.06 -7.40 34.64
C ARG A 537 -22.80 -8.69 34.30
N ASP A 538 -23.71 -9.12 35.18
CA ASP A 538 -24.36 -10.43 35.09
C ASP A 538 -25.20 -10.54 33.81
N ARG A 539 -25.88 -9.45 33.42
CA ARG A 539 -26.67 -9.43 32.20
C ARG A 539 -25.81 -9.38 30.94
N ALA A 540 -24.74 -8.58 30.92
CA ALA A 540 -23.80 -8.56 29.80
C ALA A 540 -23.15 -9.92 29.59
N GLU A 541 -22.74 -10.60 30.67
CA GLU A 541 -22.17 -11.95 30.62
C GLU A 541 -23.17 -12.97 30.06
N SER A 542 -24.42 -12.94 30.53
CA SER A 542 -25.49 -13.80 30.00
C SER A 542 -25.76 -13.58 28.52
N LEU A 543 -25.78 -12.32 28.06
CA LEU A 543 -25.99 -11.97 26.64
C LEU A 543 -24.80 -12.41 25.77
N MET A 544 -23.56 -12.19 26.23
CA MET A 544 -22.37 -12.64 25.50
C MET A 544 -22.33 -14.16 25.33
N ASN A 545 -22.79 -14.92 26.33
CA ASN A 545 -22.87 -16.39 26.23
C ASN A 545 -24.07 -16.91 25.42
N SER A 546 -25.04 -16.06 25.01
CA SER A 546 -26.23 -16.47 24.25
C SER A 546 -25.96 -16.65 22.75
N ASN A 547 -26.42 -17.74 22.13
CA ASN A 547 -26.30 -17.94 20.68
C ASN A 547 -27.18 -17.01 19.82
N GLU A 548 -28.02 -16.18 20.43
CA GLU A 548 -28.90 -15.21 19.76
C GLU A 548 -28.28 -13.82 19.60
N THR A 549 -27.12 -13.61 20.23
CA THR A 549 -26.41 -12.32 20.29
C THR A 549 -25.05 -12.45 19.64
N ASP A 550 -24.68 -11.55 18.74
CA ASP A 550 -23.34 -11.47 18.15
C ASP A 550 -22.52 -10.28 18.70
N ALA A 551 -23.19 -9.25 19.22
CA ALA A 551 -22.59 -8.09 19.88
C ALA A 551 -23.52 -7.51 20.98
N VAL A 552 -22.95 -6.81 21.95
CA VAL A 552 -23.69 -6.15 23.05
C VAL A 552 -23.47 -4.64 23.01
N LEU A 553 -24.55 -3.86 22.95
CA LEU A 553 -24.54 -2.41 23.13
C LEU A 553 -25.10 -2.09 24.51
N VAL A 554 -24.29 -1.46 25.35
CA VAL A 554 -24.70 -1.02 26.69
C VAL A 554 -24.87 0.49 26.69
N LEU A 555 -26.03 0.97 27.11
CA LEU A 555 -26.32 2.38 27.27
C LEU A 555 -26.62 2.69 28.74
N HIS A 556 -26.02 3.77 29.24
CA HIS A 556 -26.30 4.27 30.57
C HIS A 556 -26.55 5.78 30.56
N ALA A 557 -27.66 6.19 31.17
CA ALA A 557 -27.97 7.58 31.49
C ALA A 557 -27.85 7.79 33.01
N PRO A 558 -26.92 8.63 33.51
CA PRO A 558 -26.79 8.92 34.93
C PRO A 558 -27.91 9.86 35.39
N ILE A 559 -28.98 9.31 35.97
CA ILE A 559 -30.18 10.08 36.41
C ILE A 559 -30.01 10.68 37.81
N HIS A 560 -29.23 10.03 38.68
CA HIS A 560 -29.09 10.41 40.09
C HIS A 560 -27.63 10.67 40.48
N GLU A 561 -26.78 9.64 40.34
CA GLU A 561 -25.36 9.67 40.62
C GLU A 561 -24.61 9.10 39.41
N ASP A 562 -23.49 9.72 39.03
CA ASP A 562 -22.67 9.24 37.92
C ASP A 562 -21.78 8.07 38.38
N ARG A 563 -22.24 6.85 38.11
CA ARG A 563 -21.53 5.60 38.40
C ARG A 563 -20.92 4.97 37.14
N SER A 564 -20.72 5.76 36.09
CA SER A 564 -20.24 5.26 34.79
C SER A 564 -18.93 4.48 34.89
N SER A 565 -17.99 4.92 35.73
CA SER A 565 -16.72 4.23 35.95
C SER A 565 -16.87 2.85 36.60
N GLU A 566 -17.78 2.72 37.57
CA GLU A 566 -18.07 1.43 38.23
C GLU A 566 -18.75 0.46 37.26
N ILE A 567 -19.66 0.98 36.43
CA ILE A 567 -20.35 0.20 35.39
C ILE A 567 -19.36 -0.29 34.34
N LEU A 568 -18.47 0.58 33.84
CA LEU A 568 -17.41 0.16 32.91
C LEU A 568 -16.51 -0.91 33.53
N ALA A 569 -16.21 -0.78 34.83
CA ALA A 569 -15.43 -1.77 35.55
C ALA A 569 -16.13 -3.13 35.62
N ALA A 570 -17.45 -3.12 35.87
CA ALA A 570 -18.29 -4.30 35.89
C ALA A 570 -18.39 -4.97 34.50
N LEU A 571 -18.55 -4.19 33.43
CA LEU A 571 -18.60 -4.71 32.06
C LEU A 571 -17.27 -5.32 31.61
N ALA A 572 -16.14 -4.73 31.99
CA ALA A 572 -14.82 -5.31 31.71
C ALA A 572 -14.64 -6.67 32.42
N ARG A 573 -15.12 -6.80 33.67
CA ARG A 573 -15.15 -8.09 34.38
C ARG A 573 -16.04 -9.11 33.66
N ALA A 574 -17.21 -8.71 33.17
CA ALA A 574 -18.08 -9.59 32.39
C ALA A 574 -17.38 -10.10 31.11
N LEU A 575 -16.66 -9.23 30.42
CA LEU A 575 -15.91 -9.61 29.21
C LEU A 575 -14.77 -10.59 29.54
N ALA A 576 -14.02 -10.33 30.62
CA ALA A 576 -12.92 -11.19 31.07
C ALA A 576 -13.38 -12.58 31.53
N ASN A 577 -14.58 -12.68 32.12
CA ASN A 577 -15.15 -13.93 32.63
C ASN A 577 -15.94 -14.71 31.57
N SER A 578 -16.29 -14.09 30.43
CA SER A 578 -17.09 -14.74 29.40
C SER A 578 -16.34 -15.91 28.75
N GLY A 579 -16.96 -17.08 28.73
CA GLY A 579 -16.44 -18.26 28.02
C GLY A 579 -16.51 -18.13 26.49
N ASN A 580 -17.30 -17.18 25.98
CA ASN A 580 -17.41 -16.84 24.57
C ASN A 580 -17.47 -15.31 24.42
N PRO A 581 -16.32 -14.61 24.47
CA PRO A 581 -16.30 -13.16 24.45
C PRO A 581 -16.81 -12.64 23.10
N LYS A 582 -17.78 -11.72 23.17
CA LYS A 582 -18.35 -11.03 22.01
C LYS A 582 -18.09 -9.53 22.14
N PRO A 583 -18.05 -8.78 21.03
CA PRO A 583 -17.80 -7.35 21.09
C PRO A 583 -18.86 -6.65 21.96
N LEU A 584 -18.37 -5.87 22.91
CA LEU A 584 -19.17 -5.01 23.77
C LEU A 584 -18.77 -3.56 23.56
N ILE A 585 -19.76 -2.68 23.38
CA ILE A 585 -19.58 -1.23 23.27
C ILE A 585 -20.49 -0.51 24.25
N ALA A 586 -19.98 0.56 24.86
CA ALA A 586 -20.71 1.35 25.83
C ALA A 586 -21.06 2.75 25.29
N VAL A 587 -22.25 3.23 25.62
CA VAL A 587 -22.75 4.59 25.37
C VAL A 587 -23.05 5.21 26.74
N MET A 588 -22.21 6.14 27.17
CA MET A 588 -22.38 6.84 28.44
C MET A 588 -22.91 8.25 28.16
N LEU A 589 -24.18 8.51 28.50
CA LEU A 589 -24.82 9.82 28.32
C LEU A 589 -24.45 10.75 29.50
N SER A 590 -23.16 10.96 29.73
CA SER A 590 -22.61 11.82 30.78
C SER A 590 -21.80 12.98 30.18
N ASP A 591 -21.69 14.10 30.92
CA ASP A 591 -20.91 15.27 30.50
C ASP A 591 -19.40 14.97 30.40
N GLN A 592 -18.93 13.93 31.08
CA GLN A 592 -17.56 13.42 30.96
C GLN A 592 -17.58 11.93 30.66
N VAL A 593 -17.14 11.55 29.45
CA VAL A 593 -16.78 10.16 29.17
C VAL A 593 -15.65 9.79 30.14
N PRO A 594 -15.79 8.77 30.99
CA PRO A 594 -14.77 8.40 31.95
C PRO A 594 -13.46 8.06 31.23
N THR A 595 -12.51 8.99 31.27
CA THR A 595 -11.19 8.87 30.64
C THR A 595 -10.15 8.74 31.74
N GLY A 596 -10.35 7.77 32.62
CA GLY A 596 -9.53 7.69 33.82
C GLY A 596 -9.94 6.57 34.76
N VAL A 597 -9.66 5.33 34.37
CA VAL A 597 -9.38 4.30 35.38
C VAL A 597 -8.06 3.64 34.97
N ALA A 598 -6.99 3.95 35.70
CA ALA A 598 -5.72 3.28 35.57
C ALA A 598 -5.66 2.18 36.65
N GLU A 599 -5.70 0.92 36.21
CA GLU A 599 -4.92 -0.21 36.74
C GLU A 599 -5.29 -1.47 35.94
N HIS A 600 -4.46 -1.74 34.94
CA HIS A 600 -4.23 -2.96 34.15
C HIS A 600 -5.36 -3.88 33.62
N ASP A 601 -6.62 -3.82 34.08
CA ASP A 601 -7.66 -4.79 33.68
C ASP A 601 -9.03 -4.18 33.25
N LEU A 602 -9.19 -2.85 33.28
CA LEU A 602 -10.44 -2.15 32.87
C LEU A 602 -10.35 -1.44 31.51
N ALA A 603 -9.19 -1.50 30.84
CA ALA A 603 -8.85 -0.69 29.67
C ALA A 603 -9.49 -1.13 28.34
N ASN A 604 -10.51 -1.99 28.37
CA ASN A 604 -10.95 -2.72 27.18
C ASN A 604 -12.34 -2.35 26.65
N ILE A 605 -13.19 -1.57 27.34
CA ILE A 605 -14.53 -1.26 26.82
C ILE A 605 -14.54 0.04 26.01
N PRO A 606 -14.76 0.01 24.68
CA PRO A 606 -14.89 1.22 23.88
C PRO A 606 -16.14 2.01 24.30
N CYS A 607 -15.98 3.32 24.50
CA CYS A 607 -17.04 4.22 24.92
C CYS A 607 -17.33 5.26 23.82
N CYS A 608 -18.59 5.34 23.40
CA CYS A 608 -19.10 6.36 22.49
C CYS A 608 -19.99 7.35 23.24
N ARG A 609 -20.18 8.54 22.65
CA ARG A 609 -21.04 9.59 23.21
C ARG A 609 -22.51 9.38 22.90
N ASP A 610 -22.80 8.70 21.80
CA ASP A 610 -24.13 8.54 21.26
C ASP A 610 -24.33 7.13 20.66
N PRO A 611 -25.59 6.64 20.62
CA PRO A 611 -25.90 5.33 20.04
C PRO A 611 -25.56 5.19 18.56
N GLU A 612 -25.67 6.25 17.78
CA GLU A 612 -25.40 6.27 16.34
C GLU A 612 -23.95 5.90 16.04
N THR A 613 -23.01 6.52 16.76
CA THR A 613 -21.58 6.23 16.65
C THR A 613 -21.26 4.81 17.11
N ALA A 614 -21.91 4.33 18.18
CA ALA A 614 -21.72 2.95 18.64
C ALA A 614 -22.23 1.92 17.61
N ALA A 615 -23.42 2.15 17.04
CA ALA A 615 -23.98 1.31 16.00
C ALA A 615 -23.11 1.31 14.73
N GLN A 616 -22.59 2.47 14.32
CA GLN A 616 -21.64 2.57 13.19
C GLN A 616 -20.37 1.76 13.44
N ALA A 617 -19.78 1.85 14.64
CA ALA A 617 -18.59 1.07 14.99
C ALA A 617 -18.86 -0.44 14.97
N LEU A 618 -19.98 -0.89 15.57
CA LEU A 618 -20.40 -2.29 15.54
C LEU A 618 -20.62 -2.77 14.10
N ALA A 619 -21.32 -2.00 13.27
CA ALA A 619 -21.58 -2.36 11.87
C ALA A 619 -20.31 -2.42 11.03
N ALA A 620 -19.34 -1.53 11.27
CA ALA A 620 -18.02 -1.59 10.65
C ALA A 620 -17.28 -2.88 11.06
N SER A 621 -17.31 -3.25 12.35
CA SER A 621 -16.68 -4.49 12.83
C SER A 621 -17.34 -5.74 12.25
N ALA A 622 -18.67 -5.76 12.12
CA ALA A 622 -19.42 -6.86 11.51
C ALA A 622 -19.17 -6.97 10.01
N THR A 623 -19.08 -5.84 9.31
CA THR A 623 -18.69 -5.80 7.89
C THR A 623 -17.30 -6.37 7.68
N TYR A 624 -16.34 -6.01 8.53
CA TYR A 624 -14.98 -6.56 8.49
C TYR A 624 -14.94 -8.07 8.80
N ALA A 625 -15.65 -8.51 9.83
CA ALA A 625 -15.75 -9.92 10.19
C ALA A 625 -16.35 -10.76 9.05
N ALA A 626 -17.43 -10.27 8.44
CA ALA A 626 -18.05 -10.91 7.28
C ALA A 626 -17.11 -10.95 6.07
N TRP A 627 -16.30 -9.91 5.84
CA TRP A 627 -15.29 -9.91 4.77
C TRP A 627 -14.16 -10.92 5.04
N LEU A 628 -13.66 -11.00 6.27
CA LEU A 628 -12.62 -11.96 6.67
C LEU A 628 -13.07 -13.42 6.52
N ALA A 629 -14.35 -13.69 6.83
CA ALA A 629 -14.94 -15.02 6.69
C ALA A 629 -15.04 -15.49 5.24
N ARG A 630 -14.94 -14.59 4.25
CA ARG A 630 -14.96 -14.96 2.84
C ARG A 630 -13.70 -15.73 2.46
N PRO A 631 -13.83 -16.77 1.61
CA PRO A 631 -12.67 -17.46 1.07
C PRO A 631 -11.76 -16.46 0.33
N VAL A 632 -10.47 -16.78 0.27
CA VAL A 632 -9.55 -16.03 -0.58
C VAL A 632 -9.95 -16.34 -2.01
N GLY A 633 -10.63 -15.41 -2.66
CA GLY A 633 -11.01 -15.56 -4.07
C GLY A 633 -9.78 -15.72 -4.96
N MET A 634 -9.95 -16.45 -6.06
CA MET A 634 -8.91 -16.75 -7.03
C MET A 634 -9.18 -16.03 -8.34
N ILE A 635 -8.13 -15.66 -9.07
CA ILE A 635 -8.27 -15.19 -10.45
C ILE A 635 -8.30 -16.44 -11.35
N PRO A 636 -9.40 -16.72 -12.05
CA PRO A 636 -9.55 -17.94 -12.82
C PRO A 636 -8.79 -17.89 -14.15
N GLN A 637 -8.35 -19.05 -14.61
CA GLN A 637 -7.89 -19.28 -15.98
C GLN A 637 -8.99 -19.93 -16.79
N PHE A 638 -8.98 -19.64 -18.09
CA PHE A 638 -9.95 -20.16 -19.04
C PHE A 638 -9.18 -20.91 -20.14
N ASP A 639 -9.45 -22.20 -20.29
CA ASP A 639 -8.74 -23.07 -21.24
C ASP A 639 -9.07 -22.73 -22.71
N ASP A 640 -10.16 -22.00 -22.93
CA ASP A 640 -10.63 -21.57 -24.25
C ASP A 640 -10.09 -20.20 -24.68
N VAL A 641 -9.28 -19.54 -23.85
CA VAL A 641 -8.68 -18.23 -24.16
C VAL A 641 -7.46 -18.37 -25.07
N ARG A 642 -7.54 -17.70 -26.21
CA ARG A 642 -6.54 -17.66 -27.29
C ARG A 642 -5.78 -16.33 -27.26
N ARG A 643 -4.83 -16.21 -26.32
CA ARG A 643 -4.15 -14.95 -25.99
C ARG A 643 -3.36 -14.36 -27.15
N GLU A 644 -2.58 -15.20 -27.83
CA GLU A 644 -1.73 -14.77 -28.94
C GLU A 644 -2.56 -14.24 -30.11
N GLU A 645 -3.67 -14.92 -30.42
CA GLU A 645 -4.60 -14.49 -31.46
C GLU A 645 -5.37 -13.22 -31.08
N ALA A 646 -5.79 -13.08 -29.82
CA ALA A 646 -6.44 -11.86 -29.32
C ALA A 646 -5.50 -10.64 -29.42
N LEU A 647 -4.23 -10.80 -29.01
CA LEU A 647 -3.20 -9.77 -29.10
C LEU A 647 -2.88 -9.40 -30.56
N ALA A 648 -2.76 -10.39 -31.44
CA ALA A 648 -2.52 -10.16 -32.85
C ALA A 648 -3.68 -9.39 -33.51
N ALA A 649 -4.93 -9.75 -33.19
CA ALA A 649 -6.13 -9.05 -33.66
C ALA A 649 -6.19 -7.60 -33.12
N ALA A 650 -5.88 -7.39 -31.83
CA ALA A 650 -5.87 -6.06 -31.21
C ALA A 650 -4.86 -5.12 -31.87
N LYS A 651 -3.66 -5.60 -32.20
CA LYS A 651 -2.61 -4.82 -32.90
C LYS A 651 -3.03 -4.36 -34.31
N ALA A 652 -4.00 -5.03 -34.92
CA ALA A 652 -4.50 -4.67 -36.25
C ALA A 652 -5.63 -3.63 -36.23
N LEU A 653 -6.15 -3.28 -35.05
CA LEU A 653 -7.26 -2.33 -34.92
C LEU A 653 -6.78 -0.86 -34.85
N PRO A 654 -7.54 0.09 -35.42
CA PRO A 654 -7.29 1.51 -35.24
C PRO A 654 -7.67 1.98 -33.81
N GLU A 655 -7.34 3.23 -33.47
CA GLU A 655 -7.66 3.86 -32.18
C GLU A 655 -9.15 3.83 -31.84
N PHE A 656 -10.01 4.02 -32.84
CA PHE A 656 -11.47 3.99 -32.72
C PHE A 656 -12.04 2.97 -33.71
N PRO A 657 -12.02 1.67 -33.37
CA PRO A 657 -12.57 0.64 -34.25
C PRO A 657 -14.10 0.65 -34.21
N GLU A 658 -14.74 0.26 -35.32
CA GLU A 658 -16.16 -0.07 -35.31
C GLU A 658 -16.43 -1.18 -34.28
N PRO A 659 -17.47 -1.10 -33.43
CA PRO A 659 -17.67 -2.06 -32.34
C PRO A 659 -17.69 -3.52 -32.78
N HIS A 660 -18.24 -3.82 -33.97
CA HIS A 660 -18.29 -5.18 -34.52
C HIS A 660 -16.90 -5.75 -34.86
N ALA A 661 -15.91 -4.90 -35.19
CA ALA A 661 -14.54 -5.35 -35.44
C ALA A 661 -13.88 -5.93 -34.18
N PHE A 662 -14.35 -5.54 -33.00
CA PHE A 662 -13.83 -6.04 -31.72
C PHE A 662 -14.38 -7.43 -31.34
N GLU A 663 -15.41 -7.93 -32.04
CA GLU A 663 -15.99 -9.25 -31.77
C GLU A 663 -15.01 -10.41 -31.94
N VAL A 664 -14.04 -10.26 -32.85
CA VAL A 664 -12.96 -11.25 -33.05
C VAL A 664 -12.14 -11.41 -31.78
N ILE A 665 -11.80 -10.29 -31.12
CA ILE A 665 -11.05 -10.30 -29.86
C ILE A 665 -11.91 -10.91 -28.75
N LEU A 666 -13.18 -10.52 -28.64
CA LEU A 666 -14.11 -11.10 -27.66
C LEU A 666 -14.22 -12.61 -27.82
N HIS A 667 -14.34 -13.11 -29.05
CA HIS A 667 -14.35 -14.55 -29.33
C HIS A 667 -13.06 -15.25 -28.90
N HIS A 668 -11.89 -14.67 -29.18
CA HIS A 668 -10.61 -15.22 -28.71
C HIS A 668 -10.48 -15.21 -27.17
N MET A 669 -11.19 -14.31 -26.49
CA MET A 669 -11.29 -14.28 -25.02
C MET A 669 -12.43 -15.16 -24.47
N GLY A 670 -13.10 -15.94 -25.33
CA GLY A 670 -14.23 -16.81 -25.00
C GLY A 670 -15.50 -16.06 -24.57
N ILE A 671 -15.65 -14.80 -24.98
CA ILE A 671 -16.86 -14.00 -24.78
C ILE A 671 -17.74 -14.16 -26.03
N SER A 672 -18.91 -14.78 -25.87
CA SER A 672 -19.86 -15.00 -26.96
C SER A 672 -20.55 -13.69 -27.36
N THR A 673 -20.46 -13.32 -28.65
CA THR A 673 -21.14 -12.16 -29.20
C THR A 673 -22.41 -12.56 -29.94
N GLN A 674 -23.53 -11.91 -29.62
CA GLN A 674 -24.79 -12.04 -30.36
C GLN A 674 -25.56 -10.71 -30.33
N PRO A 675 -26.37 -10.41 -31.36
CA PRO A 675 -27.26 -9.24 -31.34
C PRO A 675 -28.31 -9.39 -30.23
N GLY A 676 -28.18 -8.61 -29.15
CA GLY A 676 -29.18 -8.57 -28.08
C GLY A 676 -30.43 -7.77 -28.47
N GLN A 677 -31.56 -8.05 -27.81
CA GLN A 677 -32.77 -7.23 -27.94
C GLN A 677 -32.54 -5.81 -27.41
N GLU A 678 -33.08 -4.81 -28.09
CA GLU A 678 -33.06 -3.44 -27.58
C GLU A 678 -34.05 -3.28 -26.43
N THR A 679 -33.54 -2.76 -25.31
CA THR A 679 -34.34 -2.48 -24.11
C THR A 679 -34.11 -1.02 -23.67
N PRO A 680 -35.09 -0.37 -23.01
CA PRO A 680 -34.97 1.03 -22.59
C PRO A 680 -33.86 1.30 -21.56
N TYR A 681 -33.43 0.26 -20.83
CA TYR A 681 -32.38 0.34 -19.81
C TYR A 681 -31.47 -0.90 -19.94
N PRO A 682 -30.63 -0.98 -20.98
CA PRO A 682 -29.81 -2.15 -21.22
C PRO A 682 -28.85 -2.34 -20.05
N LEU A 683 -28.67 -3.59 -19.61
CA LEU A 683 -27.53 -3.94 -18.77
C LEU A 683 -26.26 -3.72 -19.60
N THR A 684 -25.35 -2.90 -19.12
CA THR A 684 -24.04 -2.70 -19.71
C THR A 684 -22.94 -3.10 -18.74
N ALA A 685 -21.90 -3.73 -19.26
CA ALA A 685 -20.66 -3.95 -18.53
C ALA A 685 -19.47 -3.70 -19.45
N GLY A 686 -18.38 -3.21 -18.89
CA GLY A 686 -17.30 -2.74 -19.72
C GLY A 686 -16.05 -2.33 -18.96
N ILE A 687 -15.01 -2.02 -19.73
CA ILE A 687 -13.76 -1.49 -19.24
C ILE A 687 -13.77 0.02 -19.49
N THR A 688 -13.49 0.80 -18.46
CA THR A 688 -13.38 2.26 -18.57
C THR A 688 -12.10 2.75 -17.93
N GLN A 689 -11.48 3.79 -18.51
CA GLN A 689 -10.29 4.40 -17.91
C GLN A 689 -10.67 5.30 -16.74
N HIS A 690 -10.19 4.95 -15.57
CA HIS A 690 -10.25 5.77 -14.39
C HIS A 690 -8.93 6.54 -14.19
N PRO A 691 -8.94 7.87 -13.96
CA PRO A 691 -7.70 8.65 -13.82
C PRO A 691 -6.76 8.17 -12.72
N LEU A 692 -7.31 7.62 -11.62
CA LEU A 692 -6.50 7.03 -10.55
C LEU A 692 -6.15 5.56 -10.78
N PHE A 693 -7.07 4.73 -11.25
CA PHE A 693 -6.94 3.26 -11.20
C PHE A 693 -6.52 2.64 -12.54
N GLY A 694 -6.47 3.44 -13.61
CA GLY A 694 -6.39 2.93 -14.98
C GLY A 694 -7.69 2.23 -15.35
N PRO A 695 -7.66 1.12 -16.12
CA PRO A 695 -8.87 0.39 -16.45
C PRO A 695 -9.53 -0.17 -15.20
N VAL A 696 -10.84 0.04 -15.11
CA VAL A 696 -11.74 -0.52 -14.10
C VAL A 696 -12.93 -1.15 -14.79
N LEU A 697 -13.53 -2.17 -14.15
CA LEU A 697 -14.81 -2.68 -14.56
C LEU A 697 -15.88 -1.66 -14.18
N GLN A 698 -16.75 -1.33 -15.13
CA GLN A 698 -18.00 -0.61 -14.88
C GLN A 698 -19.17 -1.53 -15.23
N VAL A 699 -20.15 -1.64 -14.33
CA VAL A 699 -21.42 -2.32 -14.58
C VAL A 699 -22.57 -1.36 -14.29
N GLN A 700 -23.54 -1.31 -15.19
CA GLN A 700 -24.67 -0.40 -15.10
C GLN A 700 -25.97 -1.04 -15.61
N GLU A 701 -27.04 -0.91 -14.83
CA GLU A 701 -28.41 -1.21 -15.28
C GLU A 701 -29.39 -0.27 -14.59
N GLY A 702 -30.14 0.52 -15.37
CA GLY A 702 -31.02 1.55 -14.82
C GLY A 702 -30.25 2.54 -13.93
N GLY A 703 -30.67 2.68 -12.66
CA GLY A 703 -30.02 3.54 -11.67
C GLY A 703 -28.85 2.90 -10.91
N PHE A 704 -28.59 1.61 -11.12
CA PHE A 704 -27.48 0.90 -10.49
C PHE A 704 -26.19 1.11 -11.28
N ILE A 705 -25.12 1.53 -10.60
CA ILE A 705 -23.78 1.68 -11.18
C ILE A 705 -22.76 1.18 -10.14
N ASP A 706 -21.98 0.16 -10.48
CA ASP A 706 -20.87 -0.35 -9.65
C ASP A 706 -19.55 -0.33 -10.43
N HIS A 707 -18.45 -0.11 -9.70
CA HIS A 707 -17.09 -0.13 -10.26
C HIS A 707 -16.23 -1.11 -9.49
N ARG A 708 -15.42 -1.91 -10.19
CA ARG A 708 -14.47 -2.84 -9.57
C ARG A 708 -13.07 -2.67 -10.14
N ILE A 709 -12.08 -2.85 -9.28
CA ILE A 709 -10.67 -2.72 -9.62
C ILE A 709 -10.15 -4.08 -10.08
N PHE A 710 -9.49 -4.11 -11.24
CA PHE A 710 -8.83 -5.30 -11.76
C PHE A 710 -7.51 -5.62 -11.04
N PRO A 711 -7.08 -6.90 -11.05
CA PRO A 711 -7.83 -8.07 -11.50
C PRO A 711 -8.92 -8.47 -10.50
N LEU A 712 -10.03 -9.03 -11.01
CA LEU A 712 -11.11 -9.59 -10.20
C LEU A 712 -10.84 -11.03 -9.81
N THR A 713 -11.23 -11.36 -8.59
CA THR A 713 -11.34 -12.76 -8.15
C THR A 713 -12.72 -13.33 -8.43
N ASP A 714 -12.84 -14.64 -8.47
CA ASP A 714 -14.09 -15.38 -8.54
C ASP A 714 -15.11 -14.94 -7.48
N THR A 715 -14.67 -14.74 -6.24
CA THR A 715 -15.49 -14.30 -5.11
C THR A 715 -15.98 -12.87 -5.32
N GLU A 716 -15.12 -11.98 -5.82
CA GLU A 716 -15.50 -10.59 -6.12
C GLU A 716 -16.48 -10.49 -7.29
N SER A 717 -16.32 -11.37 -8.28
CA SER A 717 -17.25 -11.50 -9.41
C SER A 717 -18.61 -12.04 -8.96
N GLN A 718 -18.63 -13.04 -8.09
CA GLN A 718 -19.86 -13.55 -7.47
C GLN A 718 -20.55 -12.45 -6.64
N ASP A 719 -19.81 -11.72 -5.80
CA ASP A 719 -20.37 -10.61 -5.01
C ASP A 719 -21.04 -9.54 -5.90
N LEU A 720 -20.40 -9.18 -7.02
CA LEU A 720 -20.97 -8.24 -7.99
C LEU A 720 -22.20 -8.81 -8.69
N THR A 721 -22.16 -10.11 -9.03
CA THR A 721 -23.24 -10.83 -9.68
C THR A 721 -24.48 -10.89 -8.80
N GLU A 722 -24.33 -11.20 -7.50
CA GLU A 722 -25.45 -11.21 -6.56
C GLU A 722 -26.07 -9.83 -6.39
N ALA A 723 -25.24 -8.79 -6.27
CA ALA A 723 -25.72 -7.43 -6.18
C ALA A 723 -26.52 -7.03 -7.42
N LEU A 724 -26.05 -7.43 -8.61
CA LEU A 724 -26.72 -7.13 -9.87
C LEU A 724 -28.03 -7.89 -10.04
N ILE A 725 -28.06 -9.20 -9.73
CA ILE A 725 -29.29 -10.02 -9.80
C ILE A 725 -30.37 -9.46 -8.86
N GLY A 726 -29.98 -8.94 -7.69
CA GLY A 726 -30.91 -8.34 -6.73
C GLY A 726 -31.61 -7.06 -7.23
N VAL A 727 -31.04 -6.37 -8.22
CA VAL A 727 -31.57 -5.10 -8.75
C VAL A 727 -32.00 -5.17 -10.22
N SER A 728 -31.52 -6.16 -10.95
CA SER A 728 -31.75 -6.33 -12.39
C SER A 728 -33.20 -6.70 -12.67
N ARG A 729 -33.73 -6.17 -13.79
CA ARG A 729 -35.04 -6.59 -14.31
C ARG A 729 -34.91 -7.57 -15.48
N GLN A 730 -33.72 -7.69 -16.06
CA GLN A 730 -33.44 -8.50 -17.24
C GLN A 730 -32.74 -9.82 -16.89
N ILE A 731 -31.91 -9.81 -15.84
CA ILE A 731 -31.09 -10.93 -15.43
C ILE A 731 -31.63 -11.52 -14.13
N SER A 732 -31.96 -12.81 -14.15
CA SER A 732 -32.35 -13.58 -12.98
C SER A 732 -31.22 -14.46 -12.44
N SER A 733 -31.48 -15.17 -11.34
CA SER A 733 -30.57 -16.17 -10.77
C SER A 733 -30.14 -17.28 -11.73
N ALA A 734 -30.89 -17.52 -12.82
CA ALA A 734 -30.54 -18.49 -13.86
C ALA A 734 -29.22 -18.13 -14.57
N HIS A 735 -28.91 -16.84 -14.73
CA HIS A 735 -27.71 -16.39 -15.45
C HIS A 735 -26.49 -16.14 -14.54
N ARG A 736 -26.59 -16.50 -13.25
CA ARG A 736 -25.56 -16.23 -12.24
C ARG A 736 -24.17 -16.63 -12.69
N ASN A 737 -24.02 -17.86 -13.17
CA ASN A 737 -22.72 -18.38 -13.59
C ASN A 737 -22.20 -17.64 -14.84
N ALA A 738 -23.06 -17.43 -15.84
CA ALA A 738 -22.70 -16.74 -17.07
C ALA A 738 -22.27 -15.28 -16.82
N LEU A 739 -22.96 -14.58 -15.91
CA LEU A 739 -22.62 -13.20 -15.54
C LEU A 739 -21.29 -13.14 -14.78
N ALA A 740 -21.10 -14.01 -13.79
CA ALA A 740 -19.86 -14.08 -13.03
C ALA A 740 -18.66 -14.39 -13.94
N GLU A 741 -18.82 -15.35 -14.85
CA GLU A 741 -17.81 -15.71 -15.84
C GLU A 741 -17.50 -14.52 -16.79
N LEU A 742 -18.51 -13.82 -17.28
CA LEU A 742 -18.32 -12.64 -18.14
C LEU A 742 -17.49 -11.55 -17.44
N MET A 743 -17.77 -11.25 -16.17
CA MET A 743 -17.00 -10.25 -15.41
C MET A 743 -15.52 -10.66 -15.24
N LEU A 744 -15.27 -11.96 -15.05
CA LEU A 744 -13.92 -12.52 -14.94
C LEU A 744 -13.20 -12.46 -16.31
N ARG A 745 -13.89 -12.76 -17.41
CA ARG A 745 -13.34 -12.64 -18.77
C ARG A 745 -13.06 -11.19 -19.16
N LEU A 746 -13.91 -10.24 -18.76
CA LEU A 746 -13.63 -8.80 -18.91
C LEU A 746 -12.41 -8.37 -18.08
N SER A 747 -12.26 -8.90 -16.87
CA SER A 747 -11.06 -8.67 -16.06
C SER A 747 -9.81 -9.22 -16.73
N LEU A 748 -9.87 -10.41 -17.32
CA LEU A 748 -8.75 -11.00 -18.04
C LEU A 748 -8.43 -10.20 -19.31
N LEU A 749 -9.45 -9.82 -20.08
CA LEU A 749 -9.30 -9.00 -21.29
C LEU A 749 -8.55 -7.69 -21.01
N SER A 750 -8.86 -7.02 -19.89
CA SER A 750 -8.16 -5.79 -19.50
C SER A 750 -6.67 -5.98 -19.22
N GLU A 751 -6.25 -7.19 -18.82
CA GLU A 751 -4.85 -7.51 -18.53
C GLU A 751 -4.12 -8.01 -19.79
N GLU A 752 -4.81 -8.81 -20.62
CA GLU A 752 -4.25 -9.38 -21.85
C GLU A 752 -4.18 -8.36 -22.99
N ILE A 753 -5.02 -7.32 -23.00
CA ILE A 753 -5.00 -6.25 -24.01
C ILE A 753 -4.74 -4.89 -23.33
N PRO A 754 -3.48 -4.55 -22.99
CA PRO A 754 -3.13 -3.31 -22.28
C PRO A 754 -3.49 -2.02 -23.04
N ASP A 755 -3.58 -2.10 -24.37
CA ASP A 755 -3.93 -0.98 -25.23
C ASP A 755 -5.44 -0.71 -25.24
N LEU A 756 -6.27 -1.56 -24.64
CA LEU A 756 -7.71 -1.32 -24.54
C LEU A 756 -7.99 -0.19 -23.55
N LEU A 757 -8.41 0.96 -24.06
CA LEU A 757 -8.77 2.12 -23.24
C LEU A 757 -10.22 2.00 -22.75
N HIS A 758 -11.15 1.72 -23.66
CA HIS A 758 -12.56 1.62 -23.35
C HIS A 758 -13.22 0.46 -24.08
N LEU A 759 -14.12 -0.24 -23.39
CA LEU A 759 -15.01 -1.24 -23.96
C LEU A 759 -16.35 -1.12 -23.24
N THR A 760 -17.46 -1.03 -23.97
CA THR A 760 -18.80 -1.19 -23.42
C THR A 760 -19.52 -2.31 -24.14
N LEU A 761 -19.96 -3.31 -23.39
CA LEU A 761 -20.82 -4.40 -23.84
C LEU A 761 -22.24 -4.17 -23.37
N ARG A 762 -23.22 -4.29 -24.27
CA ARG A 762 -24.61 -4.53 -23.92
C ARG A 762 -24.80 -6.02 -23.64
N ILE A 763 -25.45 -6.36 -22.54
CA ILE A 763 -25.70 -7.72 -22.09
C ILE A 763 -27.21 -7.97 -22.08
N ALA A 764 -27.64 -9.09 -22.66
CA ALA A 764 -29.02 -9.56 -22.62
C ALA A 764 -29.06 -11.09 -22.48
N PRO A 765 -30.18 -11.67 -21.99
CA PRO A 765 -30.41 -13.11 -22.11
C PRO A 765 -30.33 -13.56 -23.58
N CYS A 766 -29.69 -14.70 -23.83
CA CYS A 766 -29.62 -15.27 -25.16
C CYS A 766 -30.99 -15.83 -25.59
N THR A 767 -31.43 -15.53 -26.81
CA THR A 767 -32.73 -15.97 -27.33
C THR A 767 -32.77 -17.46 -27.63
N ALA A 768 -31.62 -18.07 -27.94
CA ALA A 768 -31.48 -19.48 -28.26
C ALA A 768 -31.27 -20.36 -27.01
N ASP A 769 -30.73 -19.79 -25.94
CA ASP A 769 -30.45 -20.48 -24.68
C ASP A 769 -30.64 -19.50 -23.51
N PRO A 770 -31.77 -19.58 -22.80
CA PRO A 770 -32.12 -18.63 -21.75
C PRO A 770 -31.21 -18.70 -20.51
N GLU A 771 -30.28 -19.67 -20.42
CA GLU A 771 -29.26 -19.71 -19.36
C GLU A 771 -27.97 -18.98 -19.74
N LYS A 772 -27.82 -18.58 -21.02
CA LYS A 772 -26.63 -17.88 -21.54
C LYS A 772 -26.88 -16.39 -21.73
N LEU A 773 -25.78 -15.64 -21.81
CA LEU A 773 -25.79 -14.21 -22.09
C LEU A 773 -25.32 -13.94 -23.53
N ALA A 774 -26.04 -13.05 -24.20
CA ALA A 774 -25.65 -12.44 -25.46
C ALA A 774 -24.95 -11.11 -25.18
N CYS A 775 -23.70 -10.96 -25.64
CA CYS A 775 -22.95 -9.71 -25.53
C CYS A 775 -22.92 -9.01 -26.89
N THR A 776 -23.16 -7.70 -26.92
CA THR A 776 -22.98 -6.88 -28.12
C THR A 776 -22.03 -5.71 -27.78
N PRO A 777 -20.86 -5.58 -28.43
CA PRO A 777 -20.03 -4.40 -28.25
C PRO A 777 -20.75 -3.17 -28.81
N ILE A 778 -20.82 -2.10 -28.03
CA ILE A 778 -21.48 -0.83 -28.43
C ILE A 778 -20.54 0.38 -28.37
N GLY A 779 -19.34 0.23 -27.84
CA GLY A 779 -18.30 1.27 -27.83
C GLY A 779 -16.94 0.69 -27.50
N VAL A 780 -15.91 1.08 -28.26
CA VAL A 780 -14.54 0.59 -28.12
C VAL A 780 -13.56 1.74 -28.40
N SER A 781 -12.49 1.84 -27.60
CA SER A 781 -11.32 2.66 -27.95
C SER A 781 -10.02 1.99 -27.51
N MET A 782 -9.00 2.14 -28.34
CA MET A 782 -7.67 1.55 -28.21
C MET A 782 -6.62 2.66 -28.07
N ARG A 783 -5.45 2.36 -27.49
CA ARG A 783 -4.29 3.25 -27.47
C ARG A 783 -3.53 3.13 -28.79
N THR A 784 -3.12 4.26 -29.34
CA THR A 784 -2.26 4.32 -30.53
C THR A 784 -0.85 3.85 -30.18
N ILE A 785 -0.36 2.80 -30.85
CA ILE A 785 1.06 2.39 -30.78
C ILE A 785 1.81 3.26 -31.79
N SER A 786 2.44 4.34 -31.30
CA SER A 786 3.34 5.20 -32.11
C SER A 786 4.76 4.69 -32.11
#